data_AF-A0A140F2D2-F1
#
_entry.id   AF-A0A140F2D2-F1
#
_cell.length_a   1.000
_cell.length_b   1.000
_cell.length_c   1.000
_cell.angle_alpha   90.00
_cell.angle_beta   90.00
_cell.angle_gamma   90.00
#
_symmetry.space_group_name_H-M   'P 1'
#
loop_
_entity.id
_entity.type
_entity.pdbx_description
1 polymer ?
#
loop_
_entity_poly.entity_id
_entity_poly.type
_entity_poly.pdbx_seq_one_letter_code
_entity_poly.pdbx_strand_id
1 'polypeptide(L)'
;MSLVLLRPSKAYLCRLEGLLNKVSSLESALTSIAKSQGELSNTVSELAQSQGELTNTVTSQLSELAQNLNTFVKATGTKFETLNELISSSKSPQGGNGENGGGTSSAPVTPIVNEEPISPNTSCWREKQHSQDVVESGTSPLPEDALKTGETFNKKSPNPTSAMQEITALAPVKEQKDINNKVVAADLEALILPNGNNHVYMASWYNGTTAKTFDIRQYGYNTQTMLEMFWQDLINNNQGRTVYFHNFGGYDAILSLPALVRLPFTFSPIMKDGEIITIRVLGKKNKELLTIKDSIRILPGALSKLAKDWGAETQKDHFPHYFWNRSIEETLSYQGPIPAYSYFEPKRTSPKDYEEMVQEFKNRTWSFLDVSRKYILGDVKATYQVLIKYFETLVSKFPIDPTKIYSAPSAAFRIWRTTQLPLLHKEGPEVYDISHTLDSQLRESYCGGIVDVYRPYLKGEGFYYDVNSLYPTAMCKPMPVGLPYPRNLNLENFKRENFYGFVQATVKAPAPDTPGGYIGLLPIKYKGRLICPGGVFSGLFFSEELRFALAHGYTLLEITKGFEFSEGKHTFLDLITQLNEMKITAQREGKPTIRNLAKLLMNSMYGRFGMHPSLTKTQFHTQEGIENLSQYWDLKNRIDFGEINLVTLELAKEWILQNKGEQELIKNLMDLGNKTNVAIAAAVTAHSRMIINSFKLLALDLGLQIYYSDTDSLVLNGTLPEEQQK
;
A
#
# COMPACT_ATOMS: atom_id res chain seq x y z
N MET A 1 74.62 -24.22 50.71
CA MET A 1 74.12 -24.60 49.36
C MET A 1 72.92 -23.70 49.08
N SER A 2 73.12 -22.64 48.28
CA SER A 2 72.13 -21.57 48.08
C SER A 2 71.07 -22.01 47.06
N LEU A 3 69.78 -21.86 47.42
CA LEU A 3 68.66 -22.05 46.50
C LEU A 3 68.71 -21.02 45.37
N VAL A 4 68.80 -21.48 44.13
CA VAL A 4 68.65 -20.65 42.93
C VAL A 4 67.16 -20.58 42.57
N LEU A 5 66.55 -19.41 42.77
CA LEU A 5 65.20 -19.08 42.30
C LEU A 5 65.22 -18.84 40.78
N LEU A 6 64.57 -19.71 40.01
CA LEU A 6 64.32 -19.51 38.58
C LEU A 6 63.25 -18.41 38.38
N ARG A 7 63.62 -17.29 37.74
CA ARG A 7 62.66 -16.25 37.33
C ARG A 7 61.95 -16.66 36.03
N PRO A 8 60.61 -16.49 35.92
CA PRO A 8 59.88 -16.77 34.67
C PRO A 8 60.37 -15.89 33.52
N SER A 9 60.36 -16.41 32.30
CA SER A 9 60.77 -15.64 31.11
C SER A 9 59.78 -14.50 30.82
N LYS A 10 60.29 -13.38 30.30
CA LYS A 10 59.51 -12.17 29.98
C LYS A 10 58.36 -12.47 29.00
N ALA A 11 58.53 -13.46 28.12
CA ALA A 11 57.51 -13.92 27.17
C ALA A 11 56.35 -14.66 27.86
N TYR A 12 56.61 -15.40 28.94
CA TYR A 12 55.58 -16.09 29.71
C TYR A 12 54.69 -15.11 30.48
N LEU A 13 55.30 -14.08 31.10
CA LEU A 13 54.59 -13.02 31.81
C LEU A 13 53.67 -12.21 30.87
N CYS A 14 54.13 -11.91 29.66
CA CYS A 14 53.34 -11.15 28.68
C CYS A 14 52.12 -11.94 28.14
N ARG A 15 52.24 -13.26 28.00
CA ARG A 15 51.08 -14.14 27.68
C ARG A 15 50.08 -14.20 28.84
N LEU A 16 50.57 -14.21 30.08
CA LEU A 16 49.74 -14.22 31.29
C LEU A 16 48.95 -12.91 31.44
N GLU A 17 49.58 -11.76 31.20
CA GLU A 17 48.88 -10.46 31.15
C GLU A 17 47.80 -10.43 30.05
N GLY A 18 48.11 -10.94 28.85
CA GLY A 18 47.14 -11.03 27.77
C GLY A 18 45.92 -11.92 28.08
N LEU A 19 46.13 -13.00 28.85
CA LEU A 19 45.06 -13.86 29.33
C LEU A 19 44.25 -13.19 30.45
N LEU A 20 44.90 -12.52 31.41
CA LEU A 20 44.21 -11.77 32.47
C LEU A 20 43.29 -10.68 31.91
N ASN A 21 43.75 -9.93 30.90
CA ASN A 21 42.94 -8.89 30.26
C ASN A 21 41.71 -9.46 29.54
N LYS A 22 41.83 -10.65 28.93
CA LYS A 22 40.69 -11.35 28.32
C LYS A 22 39.68 -11.84 29.36
N VAL A 23 40.15 -12.36 30.49
CA VAL A 23 39.29 -12.79 31.59
C VAL A 23 38.53 -11.61 32.19
N SER A 24 39.21 -10.48 32.44
CA SER A 24 38.57 -9.26 32.95
C SER A 24 37.54 -8.66 31.98
N SER A 25 37.80 -8.74 30.67
CA SER A 25 36.85 -8.38 29.61
C SER A 25 35.60 -9.27 29.63
N LEU A 26 35.77 -10.59 29.83
CA LEU A 26 34.66 -11.53 29.91
C LEU A 26 33.82 -11.33 31.17
N GLU A 27 34.44 -11.07 32.32
CA GLU A 27 33.73 -10.75 33.57
C GLU A 27 32.89 -9.47 33.44
N SER A 28 33.43 -8.45 32.77
CA SER A 28 32.70 -7.20 32.48
C SER A 28 31.50 -7.44 31.57
N ALA A 29 31.66 -8.27 30.53
CA ALA A 29 30.57 -8.65 29.63
C ALA A 29 29.48 -9.47 30.35
N LEU A 30 29.87 -10.41 31.22
CA LEU A 30 28.93 -11.20 32.02
C LEU A 30 28.12 -10.33 32.97
N THR A 31 28.76 -9.34 33.60
CA THR A 31 28.10 -8.38 34.49
C THR A 31 27.09 -7.52 33.74
N SER A 32 27.42 -7.11 32.51
CA SER A 32 26.50 -6.37 31.63
C SER A 32 25.28 -7.22 31.25
N ILE A 33 25.48 -8.48 30.86
CA ILE A 33 24.39 -9.41 30.52
C ILE A 33 23.47 -9.67 31.72
N ALA A 34 24.03 -9.84 32.92
CA ALA A 34 23.24 -10.01 34.14
C ALA A 34 22.37 -8.77 34.45
N LYS A 35 22.90 -7.57 34.21
CA LYS A 35 22.14 -6.32 34.34
C LYS A 35 21.01 -6.23 33.31
N SER A 36 21.27 -6.55 32.05
CA SER A 36 20.25 -6.59 31.01
C SER A 36 19.15 -7.62 31.28
N GLN A 37 19.49 -8.78 31.87
CA GLN A 37 18.48 -9.76 32.30
C GLN A 37 17.58 -9.24 33.42
N GLY A 38 18.15 -8.51 34.39
CA GLY A 38 17.37 -7.86 35.46
C GLY A 38 16.41 -6.80 34.90
N GLU A 39 16.89 -5.97 33.98
CA GLU A 39 16.05 -4.97 33.29
C GLU A 39 14.93 -5.65 32.49
N LEU A 40 15.22 -6.73 31.76
CA LEU A 40 14.21 -7.49 31.02
C LEU A 40 13.15 -8.12 31.95
N SER A 41 13.56 -8.65 33.10
CA SER A 41 12.64 -9.20 34.10
C SER A 41 11.69 -8.14 34.68
N ASN A 42 12.16 -6.91 34.86
CA ASN A 42 11.34 -5.80 35.32
C ASN A 42 10.32 -5.40 34.23
N THR A 43 10.77 -5.28 32.97
CA THR A 43 9.87 -4.97 31.84
C THR A 43 8.79 -6.02 31.65
N VAL A 44 9.11 -7.31 31.81
CA VAL A 44 8.12 -8.40 31.74
C VAL A 44 7.10 -8.31 32.88
N SER A 45 7.53 -7.89 34.07
CA SER A 45 6.63 -7.70 35.21
C SER A 45 5.69 -6.50 35.00
N GLU A 46 6.19 -5.40 34.47
CA GLU A 46 5.38 -4.22 34.10
C GLU A 46 4.36 -4.55 32.98
N LEU A 47 4.77 -5.34 31.98
CA LEU A 47 3.88 -5.81 30.92
C LEU A 47 2.76 -6.71 31.47
N ALA A 48 3.08 -7.61 32.40
CA ALA A 48 2.08 -8.47 33.03
C ALA A 48 1.07 -7.65 33.86
N GLN A 49 1.53 -6.60 34.54
CA GLN A 49 0.66 -5.70 35.30
C GLN A 49 -0.26 -4.90 34.36
N SER A 50 0.30 -4.36 33.27
CA SER A 50 -0.47 -3.62 32.26
C SER A 50 -1.49 -4.52 31.53
N GLN A 51 -1.16 -5.80 31.30
CA GLN A 51 -2.10 -6.79 30.77
C GLN A 51 -3.27 -7.06 31.74
N GLY A 52 -3.00 -7.10 33.05
CA GLY A 52 -4.04 -7.22 34.08
C GLY A 52 -5.00 -6.02 34.09
N GLU A 53 -4.45 -4.80 34.01
CA GLU A 53 -5.24 -3.56 33.94
C GLU A 53 -6.10 -3.49 32.68
N LEU A 54 -5.54 -3.90 31.53
CA LEU A 54 -6.28 -3.98 30.27
C LEU A 54 -7.42 -5.00 30.36
N THR A 55 -7.17 -6.17 30.95
CA THR A 55 -8.18 -7.22 31.13
C THR A 55 -9.33 -6.74 32.03
N ASN A 56 -9.02 -6.04 33.11
CA ASN A 56 -10.02 -5.43 34.00
C ASN A 56 -10.85 -4.36 33.28
N THR A 57 -10.19 -3.51 32.49
CA THR A 57 -10.86 -2.45 31.71
C THR A 57 -11.84 -3.05 30.69
N VAL A 58 -11.40 -4.05 29.93
CA VAL A 58 -12.24 -4.74 28.93
C VAL A 58 -13.42 -5.44 29.60
N THR A 59 -13.19 -6.09 30.75
CA THR A 59 -14.27 -6.78 31.49
C THR A 59 -15.31 -5.80 32.02
N SER A 60 -14.87 -4.63 32.50
CA SER A 60 -15.77 -3.54 32.92
C SER A 60 -16.60 -3.01 31.75
N GLN A 61 -15.97 -2.75 30.60
CA GLN A 61 -16.67 -2.25 29.41
C GLN A 61 -17.68 -3.26 28.87
N LEU A 62 -17.35 -4.56 28.85
CA LEU A 62 -18.28 -5.62 28.45
C LEU A 62 -19.48 -5.72 29.40
N SER A 63 -19.26 -5.54 30.71
CA SER A 63 -20.32 -5.55 31.71
C SER A 63 -21.27 -4.34 31.54
N GLU A 64 -20.72 -3.16 31.26
CA GLU A 64 -21.48 -1.95 30.98
C GLU A 64 -22.27 -2.08 29.67
N LEU A 65 -21.66 -2.65 28.63
CA LEU A 65 -22.32 -2.93 27.35
C LEU A 65 -23.50 -3.90 27.54
N ALA A 66 -23.31 -4.95 28.35
CA ALA A 66 -24.37 -5.91 28.66
C ALA A 66 -25.53 -5.28 29.44
N GLN A 67 -25.25 -4.38 30.39
CA GLN A 67 -26.29 -3.61 31.09
C GLN A 67 -27.04 -2.67 30.14
N ASN A 68 -26.33 -1.98 29.25
CA ASN A 68 -26.94 -1.11 28.25
C ASN A 68 -27.82 -1.91 27.27
N LEU A 69 -27.36 -3.09 26.85
CA LEU A 69 -28.14 -3.99 25.98
C LEU A 69 -29.42 -4.46 26.68
N ASN A 70 -29.32 -4.87 27.95
CA ASN A 70 -30.50 -5.26 28.74
C ASN A 70 -31.49 -4.11 28.94
N THR A 71 -30.99 -2.89 29.13
CA THR A 71 -31.83 -1.69 29.25
C THR A 71 -32.54 -1.38 27.93
N PHE A 72 -31.83 -1.53 26.80
CA PHE A 72 -32.39 -1.36 25.46
C PHE A 72 -33.46 -2.42 25.13
N VAL A 73 -33.20 -3.69 25.48
CA VAL A 73 -34.17 -4.79 25.30
C VAL A 73 -35.42 -4.56 26.16
N LYS A 74 -35.26 -4.12 27.41
CA LYS A 74 -36.41 -3.75 28.25
C LYS A 74 -37.22 -2.60 27.65
N ALA A 75 -36.55 -1.54 27.19
CA ALA A 75 -37.21 -0.36 26.61
C ALA A 75 -37.91 -0.66 25.27
N THR A 76 -37.37 -1.57 24.48
CA THR A 76 -38.01 -2.04 23.22
C THR A 76 -39.18 -2.98 23.51
N GLY A 77 -39.08 -3.84 24.53
CA GLY A 77 -40.19 -4.67 25.02
C GLY A 77 -41.38 -3.86 25.50
N THR A 78 -41.15 -2.83 26.33
CA THR A 78 -42.25 -1.95 26.82
C THR A 78 -42.92 -1.20 25.68
N LYS A 79 -42.15 -0.73 24.68
CA LYS A 79 -42.70 -0.09 23.48
C LYS A 79 -43.53 -1.06 22.63
N PHE A 80 -43.15 -2.34 22.56
CA PHE A 80 -43.89 -3.35 21.81
C PHE A 80 -45.22 -3.72 22.47
N GLU A 81 -45.27 -3.78 23.81
CA GLU A 81 -46.50 -3.97 24.58
C GLU A 81 -47.45 -2.78 24.42
N THR A 82 -46.92 -1.55 24.50
CA THR A 82 -47.72 -0.32 24.30
C THR A 82 -48.27 -0.24 22.86
N LEU A 83 -47.51 -0.72 21.86
CA LEU A 83 -47.95 -0.78 20.47
C LEU A 83 -49.04 -1.84 20.25
N ASN A 84 -48.95 -2.99 20.93
CA ASN A 84 -49.97 -4.04 20.85
C ASN A 84 -51.30 -3.66 21.54
N GLU A 85 -51.27 -2.85 22.61
CA GLU A 85 -52.48 -2.25 23.21
C GLU A 85 -53.13 -1.19 22.30
N LEU A 86 -52.34 -0.44 21.53
CA LEU A 86 -52.83 0.52 20.52
C LEU A 86 -53.42 -0.17 19.27
N ILE A 87 -52.88 -1.33 18.88
CA ILE A 87 -53.36 -2.10 17.72
C ILE A 87 -54.62 -2.90 18.07
N SER A 88 -54.80 -3.32 19.33
CA SER A 88 -55.99 -4.06 19.78
C SER A 88 -57.21 -3.16 20.03
N SER A 89 -57.00 -1.85 20.25
CA SER A 89 -58.07 -0.85 20.40
C SER A 89 -58.57 -0.23 19.08
N SER A 90 -57.97 -0.60 17.94
CA SER A 90 -58.29 -0.05 16.62
C SER A 90 -58.66 -1.14 15.59
N LYS A 91 -59.77 -1.85 15.83
CA LYS A 91 -60.43 -2.65 14.78
C LYS A 91 -61.94 -2.37 14.72
N SER A 92 -62.36 -1.74 13.64
CA SER A 92 -63.72 -1.84 13.08
C SER A 92 -63.61 -2.34 11.62
N PRO A 93 -64.59 -3.10 11.09
CA PRO A 93 -64.40 -3.89 9.89
C PRO A 93 -65.00 -3.26 8.61
N GLN A 94 -64.51 -3.74 7.45
CA GLN A 94 -64.90 -3.51 6.04
C GLN A 94 -63.78 -2.81 5.26
N GLY A 95 -63.35 -3.19 4.05
CA GLY A 95 -63.76 -4.17 3.04
C GLY A 95 -63.21 -3.68 1.68
N GLY A 96 -62.89 -4.59 0.74
CA GLY A 96 -62.85 -4.26 -0.70
C GLY A 96 -61.49 -4.22 -1.41
N ASN A 97 -61.42 -5.02 -2.49
CA ASN A 97 -60.37 -5.26 -3.49
C ASN A 97 -59.70 -4.04 -4.15
N GLY A 98 -58.46 -4.25 -4.64
CA GLY A 98 -57.85 -3.45 -5.71
C GLY A 98 -56.37 -3.82 -5.99
N GLU A 99 -56.08 -4.23 -7.22
CA GLU A 99 -54.79 -4.71 -7.74
C GLU A 99 -53.73 -3.61 -8.03
N ASN A 100 -52.49 -4.07 -8.21
CA ASN A 100 -51.36 -3.56 -9.01
C ASN A 100 -50.30 -2.62 -8.40
N GLY A 101 -49.02 -3.01 -8.60
CA GLY A 101 -47.87 -2.10 -8.71
C GLY A 101 -46.60 -2.57 -7.98
N GLY A 102 -45.66 -3.17 -8.70
CA GLY A 102 -44.41 -3.73 -8.18
C GLY A 102 -43.33 -2.71 -7.78
N GLY A 103 -42.37 -3.21 -6.99
CA GLY A 103 -41.15 -2.50 -6.58
C GLY A 103 -40.41 -3.24 -5.47
N THR A 104 -39.74 -4.34 -5.79
CA THR A 104 -38.97 -5.14 -4.83
C THR A 104 -37.57 -4.54 -4.60
N SER A 105 -37.37 -3.91 -3.45
CA SER A 105 -36.03 -3.74 -2.83
C SER A 105 -35.90 -4.77 -1.71
N SER A 106 -35.15 -5.84 -1.96
CA SER A 106 -34.89 -6.91 -1.01
C SER A 106 -33.85 -6.49 0.03
N ALA A 107 -34.30 -6.28 1.27
CA ALA A 107 -33.45 -6.29 2.47
C ALA A 107 -33.26 -7.75 2.96
N PRO A 108 -32.11 -8.11 3.55
CA PRO A 108 -31.83 -9.48 3.94
C PRO A 108 -32.58 -9.91 5.21
N VAL A 109 -33.14 -11.11 5.13
CA VAL A 109 -33.86 -11.83 6.20
C VAL A 109 -32.84 -12.42 7.20
N THR A 110 -33.03 -12.15 8.48
CA THR A 110 -32.29 -12.76 9.60
C THR A 110 -32.82 -14.17 9.92
N PRO A 111 -31.97 -15.16 10.25
CA PRO A 111 -32.43 -16.50 10.64
C PRO A 111 -32.90 -16.53 12.10
N ILE A 112 -34.01 -17.23 12.31
CA ILE A 112 -34.55 -17.61 13.62
C ILE A 112 -33.69 -18.75 14.18
N VAL A 113 -33.15 -18.59 15.39
CA VAL A 113 -32.55 -19.67 16.18
C VAL A 113 -33.40 -19.87 17.43
N ASN A 114 -33.90 -21.09 17.60
CA ASN A 114 -34.62 -21.55 18.78
C ASN A 114 -33.64 -21.71 19.96
N GLU A 115 -33.93 -21.09 21.10
CA GLU A 115 -33.34 -21.43 22.39
C GLU A 115 -34.41 -22.05 23.30
N GLU A 116 -34.08 -23.19 23.89
CA GLU A 116 -34.72 -23.72 25.10
C GLU A 116 -33.71 -23.74 26.26
N PRO A 117 -34.17 -23.67 27.53
CA PRO A 117 -33.44 -23.06 28.62
C PRO A 117 -32.77 -24.08 29.56
N ILE A 118 -31.67 -23.68 30.21
CA ILE A 118 -31.17 -24.35 31.42
C ILE A 118 -31.05 -23.33 32.55
N SER A 119 -31.78 -23.63 33.62
CA SER A 119 -31.92 -22.86 34.86
C SER A 119 -30.68 -22.93 35.78
N PRO A 120 -30.56 -22.02 36.76
CA PRO A 120 -29.32 -21.74 37.48
C PRO A 120 -29.20 -22.52 38.79
N ASN A 121 -27.96 -22.73 39.25
CA ASN A 121 -27.70 -23.09 40.64
C ASN A 121 -26.87 -22.01 41.33
N THR A 122 -27.46 -21.57 42.43
CA THR A 122 -27.08 -20.65 43.50
C THR A 122 -25.69 -20.85 44.11
N SER A 123 -25.06 -19.76 44.57
CA SER A 123 -24.85 -19.53 46.02
C SER A 123 -24.15 -18.19 46.34
N CYS A 124 -24.74 -17.46 47.30
CA CYS A 124 -24.23 -16.44 48.26
C CYS A 124 -22.76 -15.96 48.14
N TRP A 125 -22.40 -14.70 48.45
CA TRP A 125 -22.54 -14.05 49.77
C TRP A 125 -22.38 -12.50 49.72
N ARG A 126 -23.28 -11.84 50.46
CA ARG A 126 -23.19 -10.62 51.30
C ARG A 126 -22.47 -9.33 50.83
N GLU A 127 -23.29 -8.28 50.83
CA GLU A 127 -22.98 -6.85 50.96
C GLU A 127 -22.11 -6.50 52.18
N LYS A 128 -21.30 -5.45 52.01
CA LYS A 128 -21.02 -4.44 53.05
C LYS A 128 -21.05 -3.05 52.43
N GLN A 129 -21.93 -2.21 52.97
CA GLN A 129 -21.93 -0.76 52.78
C GLN A 129 -20.83 -0.11 53.62
N HIS A 130 -20.20 0.94 53.08
CA HIS A 130 -19.71 2.15 53.79
C HIS A 130 -19.38 3.20 52.73
N SER A 131 -20.22 4.24 52.58
CA SER A 131 -20.14 5.57 53.22
C SER A 131 -19.46 6.58 52.29
N GLN A 132 -20.25 7.58 51.91
CA GLN A 132 -19.85 8.76 51.14
C GLN A 132 -18.86 9.59 51.95
N ASP A 133 -17.86 10.16 51.26
CA ASP A 133 -17.26 11.44 51.65
C ASP A 133 -16.97 12.28 50.40
N VAL A 134 -17.40 13.52 50.49
CA VAL A 134 -17.24 14.62 49.53
C VAL A 134 -15.93 15.32 49.86
N VAL A 135 -15.02 15.48 48.89
CA VAL A 135 -13.90 16.43 48.99
C VAL A 135 -13.67 17.14 47.67
N GLU A 136 -13.61 18.46 47.76
CA GLU A 136 -13.41 19.48 46.75
C GLU A 136 -12.11 19.30 45.94
N SER A 137 -12.19 19.42 44.61
CA SER A 137 -11.00 19.44 43.74
C SER A 137 -10.47 20.88 43.58
N GLY A 138 -9.46 21.20 44.37
CA GLY A 138 -8.59 22.36 44.18
C GLY A 138 -7.68 22.20 42.96
N THR A 139 -7.56 23.28 42.20
CA THR A 139 -6.61 23.49 41.10
C THR A 139 -5.17 23.48 41.58
N SER A 140 -4.29 22.72 40.91
CA SER A 140 -2.83 22.94 40.96
C SER A 140 -2.21 22.74 39.56
N PRO A 141 -1.27 23.62 39.14
CA PRO A 141 -0.66 23.62 37.82
C PRO A 141 0.49 22.60 37.70
N LEU A 142 0.71 22.12 36.46
CA LEU A 142 1.79 21.21 36.09
C LEU A 142 3.16 21.93 36.15
N PRO A 143 4.27 21.27 36.53
CA PRO A 143 5.56 21.92 36.73
C PRO A 143 6.26 22.24 35.41
N GLU A 144 6.70 23.50 35.29
CA GLU A 144 7.81 23.92 34.43
C GLU A 144 9.10 23.29 34.95
N ASP A 145 9.68 22.33 34.23
CA ASP A 145 11.13 22.09 34.19
C ASP A 145 11.49 21.02 33.16
N ALA A 146 11.65 21.46 31.91
CA ALA A 146 12.36 20.71 30.86
C ALA A 146 12.91 21.67 29.81
N LEU A 147 13.69 22.66 30.24
CA LEU A 147 14.39 23.60 29.36
C LEU A 147 15.75 23.91 29.98
N LYS A 148 16.79 23.18 29.53
CA LYS A 148 18.19 23.62 29.42
C LYS A 148 19.11 22.43 29.11
N THR A 149 19.30 22.15 27.83
CA THR A 149 20.60 21.70 27.30
C THR A 149 20.77 22.31 25.91
N GLY A 150 21.37 23.49 25.87
CA GLY A 150 21.88 24.07 24.63
C GLY A 150 23.14 23.33 24.22
N GLU A 151 23.02 22.37 23.30
CA GLU A 151 24.17 21.85 22.57
C GLU A 151 24.46 22.76 21.38
N THR A 152 25.56 23.49 21.49
CA THR A 152 26.20 24.21 20.39
C THR A 152 26.54 23.23 19.25
N PHE A 153 25.85 23.35 18.12
CA PHE A 153 26.17 22.67 16.88
C PHE A 153 27.61 22.97 16.45
N ASN A 154 28.50 22.01 16.68
CA ASN A 154 29.89 22.13 16.27
C ASN A 154 30.00 21.78 14.77
N LYS A 155 30.56 22.73 14.01
CA LYS A 155 30.77 22.66 12.56
C LYS A 155 31.73 21.51 12.20
N LYS A 156 31.22 20.48 11.54
CA LYS A 156 31.84 19.69 10.44
C LYS A 156 31.02 18.41 10.21
N SER A 157 29.84 18.56 9.63
CA SER A 157 29.16 17.47 8.92
C SER A 157 29.33 17.72 7.43
N PRO A 158 29.69 16.73 6.60
CA PRO A 158 29.77 16.93 5.16
C PRO A 158 28.40 17.35 4.61
N ASN A 159 28.42 18.17 3.56
CA ASN A 159 27.22 18.71 2.93
C ASN A 159 26.36 17.53 2.39
N PRO A 160 25.12 17.32 2.85
CA PRO A 160 24.27 16.19 2.41
C PRO A 160 23.98 16.19 0.89
N THR A 161 24.28 17.30 0.21
CA THR A 161 24.17 17.51 -1.24
C THR A 161 25.17 16.70 -2.08
N SER A 162 26.33 16.27 -1.55
CA SER A 162 27.33 15.54 -2.38
C SER A 162 26.96 14.08 -2.66
N ALA A 163 25.90 13.56 -2.03
CA ALA A 163 25.49 12.16 -2.10
C ALA A 163 24.19 11.91 -2.90
N MET A 164 23.53 12.97 -3.38
CA MET A 164 22.27 12.83 -4.12
C MET A 164 22.52 12.50 -5.59
N GLN A 165 21.83 11.48 -6.10
CA GLN A 165 21.91 11.12 -7.52
C GLN A 165 20.78 11.76 -8.31
N GLU A 166 21.11 12.33 -9.47
CA GLU A 166 20.11 12.84 -10.40
C GLU A 166 19.20 11.70 -10.92
N ILE A 167 17.90 11.94 -10.95
CA ILE A 167 16.94 11.11 -11.67
C ILE A 167 17.08 11.44 -13.16
N THR A 168 17.81 10.61 -13.88
CA THR A 168 18.17 10.90 -15.27
C THR A 168 17.02 10.77 -16.27
N ALA A 169 17.02 11.56 -17.33
CA ALA A 169 16.14 11.38 -18.48
C ALA A 169 16.40 10.05 -19.22
N LEU A 170 15.39 9.54 -19.92
CA LEU A 170 15.48 8.35 -20.76
C LEU A 170 15.34 8.72 -22.24
N ALA A 171 16.17 8.15 -23.09
CA ALA A 171 16.06 8.32 -24.53
C ALA A 171 14.70 7.77 -25.05
N PRO A 172 13.99 8.52 -25.91
CA PRO A 172 12.80 8.03 -26.59
C PRO A 172 13.11 6.82 -27.46
N VAL A 173 12.21 5.84 -27.48
CA VAL A 173 12.29 4.70 -28.40
C VAL A 173 11.93 5.18 -29.80
N LYS A 174 12.89 5.14 -30.73
CA LYS A 174 12.73 5.64 -32.11
C LYS A 174 11.89 4.70 -32.99
N GLU A 175 12.08 3.40 -32.84
CA GLU A 175 11.34 2.36 -33.56
C GLU A 175 10.65 1.44 -32.56
N GLN A 176 9.32 1.31 -32.68
CA GLN A 176 8.58 0.38 -31.86
C GLN A 176 8.96 -1.05 -32.25
N LYS A 177 9.53 -1.78 -31.29
CA LYS A 177 9.74 -3.22 -31.44
C LYS A 177 8.37 -3.88 -31.60
N ASP A 178 8.32 -4.94 -32.40
CA ASP A 178 7.17 -5.83 -32.44
C ASP A 178 6.91 -6.43 -31.05
N ILE A 179 5.87 -5.92 -30.39
CA ILE A 179 5.48 -6.28 -29.02
C ILE A 179 4.96 -7.73 -29.00
N ASN A 180 4.32 -8.18 -30.09
CA ASN A 180 3.70 -9.51 -30.18
C ASN A 180 4.73 -10.61 -29.99
N ASN A 181 5.95 -10.39 -30.51
CA ASN A 181 7.07 -11.31 -30.38
C ASN A 181 7.81 -11.24 -29.03
N LYS A 182 7.38 -10.37 -28.10
CA LYS A 182 8.01 -10.19 -26.78
C LYS A 182 7.13 -10.60 -25.61
N VAL A 183 5.84 -10.76 -25.81
CA VAL A 183 4.88 -11.10 -24.74
C VAL A 183 4.55 -12.58 -24.78
N VAL A 184 4.43 -13.18 -23.60
CA VAL A 184 3.91 -14.52 -23.37
C VAL A 184 2.95 -14.41 -22.18
N ALA A 185 1.82 -15.09 -22.24
CA ALA A 185 0.92 -15.23 -21.11
C ALA A 185 1.00 -16.66 -20.57
N ALA A 186 0.88 -16.82 -19.26
CA ALA A 186 0.86 -18.10 -18.61
C ALA A 186 -0.10 -18.08 -17.41
N ASP A 187 -0.60 -19.26 -17.05
CA ASP A 187 -1.63 -19.44 -16.02
C ASP A 187 -1.61 -20.86 -15.45
N LEU A 188 -2.16 -21.05 -14.25
CA LEU A 188 -2.25 -22.32 -13.53
C LEU A 188 -3.68 -22.59 -13.06
N GLU A 189 -4.07 -23.86 -13.07
CA GLU A 189 -5.32 -24.31 -12.46
C GLU A 189 -5.06 -25.31 -11.33
N ALA A 190 -5.76 -25.13 -10.22
CA ALA A 190 -5.62 -25.96 -9.03
C ALA A 190 -6.97 -26.48 -8.52
N LEU A 191 -6.96 -27.69 -7.97
CA LEU A 191 -8.05 -28.24 -7.18
C LEU A 191 -7.94 -27.73 -5.74
N ILE A 192 -9.08 -27.40 -5.12
CA ILE A 192 -9.15 -27.18 -3.68
C ILE A 192 -9.45 -28.52 -3.02
N LEU A 193 -8.46 -29.07 -2.32
CA LEU A 193 -8.62 -30.33 -1.60
C LEU A 193 -9.50 -30.13 -0.35
N PRO A 194 -10.10 -31.20 0.21
CA PRO A 194 -10.92 -31.10 1.42
C PRO A 194 -10.24 -30.51 2.66
N ASN A 195 -8.90 -30.53 2.70
CA ASN A 195 -8.09 -29.92 3.75
C ASN A 195 -7.81 -28.42 3.51
N GLY A 196 -8.36 -27.83 2.44
CA GLY A 196 -8.18 -26.44 2.05
C GLY A 196 -6.92 -26.15 1.21
N ASN A 197 -6.05 -27.15 0.99
CA ASN A 197 -4.84 -26.95 0.19
C ASN A 197 -5.15 -26.94 -1.31
N ASN A 198 -4.46 -26.08 -2.05
CA ASN A 198 -4.51 -26.06 -3.50
C ASN A 198 -3.54 -27.09 -4.09
N HIS A 199 -4.01 -27.89 -5.04
CA HIS A 199 -3.21 -28.88 -5.77
C HIS A 199 -3.26 -28.56 -7.27
N VAL A 200 -2.14 -28.10 -7.84
CA VAL A 200 -2.08 -27.66 -9.24
C VAL A 200 -2.15 -28.86 -10.17
N TYR A 201 -3.17 -28.91 -11.01
CA TYR A 201 -3.41 -30.03 -11.92
C TYR A 201 -3.21 -29.66 -13.40
N MET A 202 -3.14 -28.37 -13.72
CA MET A 202 -2.92 -27.90 -15.08
C MET A 202 -2.10 -26.60 -15.10
N ALA A 203 -1.26 -26.46 -16.11
CA ALA A 203 -0.49 -25.24 -16.36
C ALA A 203 -0.46 -24.96 -17.86
N SER A 204 -0.62 -23.70 -18.28
CA SER A 204 -0.59 -23.36 -19.70
C SER A 204 0.21 -22.09 -19.97
N TRP A 205 0.78 -22.00 -21.16
CA TRP A 205 1.35 -20.77 -21.68
C TRP A 205 0.96 -20.57 -23.15
N TYR A 206 0.86 -19.30 -23.57
CA TYR A 206 0.59 -18.89 -24.94
C TYR A 206 1.43 -17.68 -25.31
N ASN A 207 2.07 -17.72 -26.49
CA ASN A 207 3.04 -16.71 -26.92
C ASN A 207 2.62 -15.94 -28.18
N GLY A 208 1.33 -15.97 -28.51
CA GLY A 208 0.75 -15.37 -29.72
C GLY A 208 0.62 -16.32 -30.90
N THR A 209 1.47 -17.35 -30.99
CA THR A 209 1.44 -18.33 -32.09
C THR A 209 1.26 -19.75 -31.58
N THR A 210 2.03 -20.13 -30.58
CA THR A 210 2.02 -21.46 -29.98
C THR A 210 1.44 -21.40 -28.58
N ALA A 211 0.61 -22.38 -28.25
CA ALA A 211 0.17 -22.65 -26.89
C ALA A 211 0.60 -24.05 -26.48
N LYS A 212 0.93 -24.22 -25.20
CA LYS A 212 1.15 -25.54 -24.60
C LYS A 212 0.43 -25.63 -23.27
N THR A 213 -0.16 -26.79 -23.01
CA THR A 213 -0.87 -27.10 -21.77
C THR A 213 -0.32 -28.40 -21.19
N PHE A 214 0.03 -28.36 -19.92
CA PHE A 214 0.55 -29.47 -19.14
C PHE A 214 -0.55 -29.98 -18.25
N ASP A 215 -0.78 -31.29 -18.28
CA ASP A 215 -1.81 -32.01 -17.53
C ASP A 215 -1.12 -32.96 -16.55
N ILE A 216 -1.43 -32.86 -15.27
CA ILE A 216 -0.76 -33.61 -14.20
C ILE A 216 -0.84 -35.14 -14.38
N ARG A 217 -1.84 -35.65 -15.13
CA ARG A 217 -1.97 -37.08 -15.45
C ARG A 217 -0.79 -37.62 -16.24
N GLN A 218 -0.12 -36.75 -17.02
CA GLN A 218 1.07 -37.10 -17.79
C GLN A 218 2.33 -37.24 -16.92
N TYR A 219 2.23 -36.81 -15.65
CA TYR A 219 3.34 -36.70 -14.70
C TYR A 219 3.05 -37.46 -13.40
N GLY A 220 2.29 -38.56 -13.49
CA GLY A 220 1.99 -39.42 -12.34
C GLY A 220 1.23 -38.71 -11.21
N TYR A 221 0.39 -37.72 -11.56
CA TYR A 221 -0.35 -36.89 -10.59
C TYR A 221 0.56 -36.13 -9.61
N ASN A 222 1.81 -35.85 -10.01
CA ASN A 222 2.75 -35.09 -9.22
C ASN A 222 2.81 -33.62 -9.68
N THR A 223 2.28 -32.71 -8.84
CA THR A 223 2.27 -31.25 -9.10
C THR A 223 3.68 -30.73 -9.38
N GLN A 224 4.66 -31.12 -8.55
CA GLN A 224 6.02 -30.62 -8.62
C GLN A 224 6.68 -31.01 -9.95
N THR A 225 6.60 -32.28 -10.34
CA THR A 225 7.17 -32.77 -11.61
C THR A 225 6.50 -32.10 -12.81
N MET A 226 5.18 -31.96 -12.82
CA MET A 226 4.47 -31.25 -13.89
C MET A 226 4.95 -29.79 -14.00
N LEU A 227 5.06 -29.08 -12.88
CA LEU A 227 5.46 -27.68 -12.87
C LEU A 227 6.93 -27.48 -13.25
N GLU A 228 7.83 -28.38 -12.86
CA GLU A 228 9.23 -28.37 -13.31
C GLU A 228 9.31 -28.50 -14.84
N MET A 229 8.53 -29.43 -15.42
CA MET A 229 8.45 -29.63 -16.87
C MET A 229 7.80 -28.44 -17.58
N PHE A 230 6.75 -27.85 -17.00
CA PHE A 230 6.13 -26.63 -17.50
C PHE A 230 7.11 -25.45 -17.53
N TRP A 231 7.82 -25.20 -16.42
CA TRP A 231 8.79 -24.10 -16.34
C TRP A 231 9.95 -24.29 -17.31
N GLN A 232 10.49 -25.50 -17.40
CA GLN A 232 11.58 -25.81 -18.32
C GLN A 232 11.16 -25.59 -19.78
N ASP A 233 9.96 -26.03 -20.15
CA ASP A 233 9.41 -25.81 -21.49
C ASP A 233 9.13 -24.33 -21.79
N LEU A 234 8.50 -23.63 -20.85
CA LEU A 234 8.21 -22.20 -20.95
C LEU A 234 9.50 -21.39 -21.16
N ILE A 235 10.55 -21.65 -20.38
CA ILE A 235 11.86 -20.99 -20.50
C ILE A 235 12.52 -21.32 -21.84
N ASN A 236 12.53 -22.59 -22.25
CA ASN A 236 13.23 -23.04 -23.46
C ASN A 236 12.58 -22.50 -24.74
N ASN A 237 11.25 -22.45 -24.80
CA ASN A 237 10.52 -22.02 -25.99
C ASN A 237 10.31 -20.50 -26.09
N ASN A 238 10.65 -19.73 -25.05
CA ASN A 238 10.35 -18.30 -25.00
C ASN A 238 11.55 -17.44 -24.59
N GLN A 239 12.77 -17.85 -24.95
CA GLN A 239 13.99 -17.11 -24.62
C GLN A 239 13.96 -15.66 -25.13
N GLY A 240 14.36 -14.72 -24.27
CA GLY A 240 14.39 -13.29 -24.55
C GLY A 240 13.01 -12.60 -24.58
N ARG A 241 11.97 -13.29 -24.12
CA ARG A 241 10.59 -12.77 -23.97
C ARG A 241 10.26 -12.47 -22.50
N THR A 242 9.14 -11.77 -22.30
CA THR A 242 8.56 -11.52 -20.98
C THR A 242 7.27 -12.34 -20.83
N VAL A 243 7.20 -13.17 -19.80
CA VAL A 243 6.01 -13.93 -19.43
C VAL A 243 5.22 -13.15 -18.40
N TYR A 244 3.91 -13.11 -18.60
CA TYR A 244 2.95 -12.50 -17.68
C TYR A 244 1.99 -13.55 -17.17
N PHE A 245 1.87 -13.63 -15.85
CA PHE A 245 0.73 -14.24 -15.18
C PHE A 245 -0.19 -13.14 -14.69
N HIS A 246 -1.49 -13.41 -14.58
CA HIS A 246 -2.44 -12.43 -14.07
C HIS A 246 -2.70 -12.66 -12.59
N ASN A 247 -2.16 -11.78 -11.74
CA ASN A 247 -2.06 -11.93 -10.29
C ASN A 247 -0.97 -12.92 -9.85
N PHE A 248 0.20 -12.88 -10.52
CA PHE A 248 1.32 -13.79 -10.26
C PHE A 248 1.70 -13.84 -8.78
N GLY A 249 1.97 -12.66 -8.18
CA GLY A 249 2.48 -12.56 -6.82
C GLY A 249 1.45 -12.96 -5.77
N GLY A 250 0.15 -12.85 -6.09
CA GLY A 250 -0.95 -13.17 -5.18
C GLY A 250 -1.47 -14.60 -5.29
N TYR A 251 -1.09 -15.37 -6.33
CA TYR A 251 -1.57 -16.73 -6.53
C TYR A 251 -0.53 -17.66 -7.15
N ASP A 252 -0.24 -17.55 -8.45
CA ASP A 252 0.54 -18.54 -9.19
C ASP A 252 1.95 -18.74 -8.62
N ALA A 253 2.60 -17.65 -8.19
CA ALA A 253 3.94 -17.71 -7.61
C ALA A 253 3.95 -18.58 -6.34
N ILE A 254 2.92 -18.47 -5.50
CA ILE A 254 2.82 -19.25 -4.25
C ILE A 254 2.81 -20.75 -4.55
N LEU A 255 2.13 -21.15 -5.63
CA LEU A 255 1.94 -22.56 -5.98
C LEU A 255 3.08 -23.14 -6.83
N SER A 256 3.81 -22.30 -7.58
CA SER A 256 4.73 -22.79 -8.62
C SER A 256 6.18 -22.38 -8.46
N LEU A 257 6.49 -21.45 -7.55
CA LEU A 257 7.86 -21.03 -7.29
C LEU A 257 8.78 -22.17 -6.81
N PRO A 258 8.34 -23.12 -5.94
CA PRO A 258 9.18 -24.26 -5.56
C PRO A 258 9.70 -25.07 -6.74
N ALA A 259 8.89 -25.23 -7.79
CA ALA A 259 9.28 -25.91 -9.04
C ALA A 259 10.22 -25.07 -9.90
N LEU A 260 9.98 -23.76 -9.99
CA LEU A 260 10.84 -22.86 -10.74
C LEU A 260 12.27 -22.84 -10.17
N VAL A 261 12.41 -22.68 -8.86
CA VAL A 261 13.72 -22.44 -8.22
C VAL A 261 14.61 -23.67 -8.12
N ARG A 262 14.06 -24.88 -8.32
CA ARG A 262 14.85 -26.11 -8.43
C ARG A 262 15.52 -26.30 -9.80
N LEU A 263 15.12 -25.51 -10.80
CA LEU A 263 15.76 -25.54 -12.09
C LEU A 263 17.18 -24.95 -12.00
N PRO A 264 18.14 -25.41 -12.84
CA PRO A 264 19.54 -25.00 -12.77
C PRO A 264 19.78 -23.61 -13.39
N PHE A 265 19.09 -22.60 -12.86
CA PHE A 265 19.17 -21.19 -13.26
C PHE A 265 19.41 -20.29 -12.06
N THR A 266 19.76 -19.04 -12.32
CA THR A 266 19.85 -18.00 -11.29
C THR A 266 18.63 -17.08 -11.38
N PHE A 267 18.07 -16.72 -10.23
CA PHE A 267 16.83 -15.96 -10.14
C PHE A 267 17.07 -14.61 -9.45
N SER A 268 16.58 -13.53 -10.06
CA SER A 268 16.64 -12.18 -9.49
C SER A 268 15.21 -11.65 -9.31
N PRO A 269 14.67 -11.68 -8.08
CA PRO A 269 13.32 -11.23 -7.80
C PRO A 269 13.29 -9.72 -7.55
N ILE A 270 12.15 -9.11 -7.83
CA ILE A 270 11.75 -7.81 -7.27
C ILE A 270 10.44 -8.03 -6.55
N MET A 271 10.41 -7.62 -5.28
CA MET A 271 9.27 -7.78 -4.40
C MET A 271 8.81 -6.45 -3.84
N LYS A 272 7.54 -6.39 -3.45
CA LYS A 272 6.96 -5.28 -2.71
C LYS A 272 5.94 -5.84 -1.74
N ASP A 273 6.02 -5.42 -0.48
CA ASP A 273 5.06 -5.78 0.57
C ASP A 273 4.83 -7.30 0.70
N GLY A 274 5.91 -8.08 0.56
CA GLY A 274 5.86 -9.55 0.64
C GLY A 274 5.43 -10.27 -0.64
N GLU A 275 5.04 -9.55 -1.68
CA GLU A 275 4.56 -10.12 -2.95
C GLU A 275 5.59 -9.94 -4.08
N ILE A 276 5.66 -10.92 -4.98
CA ILE A 276 6.56 -10.88 -6.15
C ILE A 276 5.96 -10.03 -7.26
N ILE A 277 6.72 -9.03 -7.73
CA ILE A 277 6.37 -8.23 -8.91
C ILE A 277 6.98 -8.84 -10.17
N THR A 278 8.24 -9.29 -10.07
CA THR A 278 8.95 -9.89 -11.20
C THR A 278 10.05 -10.83 -10.74
N ILE A 279 10.37 -11.82 -11.56
CA ILE A 279 11.55 -12.66 -11.44
C ILE A 279 12.28 -12.66 -12.79
N ARG A 280 13.54 -12.26 -12.79
CA ARG A 280 14.43 -12.46 -13.95
C ARG A 280 15.09 -13.84 -13.82
N VAL A 281 14.97 -14.64 -14.86
CA VAL A 281 15.61 -15.96 -14.98
C VAL A 281 16.89 -15.80 -15.79
N LEU A 282 18.01 -16.11 -15.18
CA LEU A 282 19.35 -15.93 -15.73
C LEU A 282 20.01 -17.28 -15.97
N GLY A 283 20.58 -17.45 -17.15
CA GLY A 283 21.39 -18.61 -17.52
C GLY A 283 22.87 -18.39 -17.24
N LYS A 284 23.72 -19.20 -17.89
CA LYS A 284 25.17 -19.07 -17.82
C LYS A 284 25.64 -17.65 -18.20
N LYS A 285 26.69 -17.16 -17.52
CA LYS A 285 27.27 -15.82 -17.71
C LYS A 285 26.25 -14.67 -17.50
N ASN A 286 25.27 -14.86 -16.61
CA ASN A 286 24.22 -13.87 -16.32
C ASN A 286 23.39 -13.43 -17.55
N LYS A 287 23.32 -14.26 -18.59
CA LYS A 287 22.45 -14.00 -19.75
C LYS A 287 20.99 -14.12 -19.29
N GLU A 288 20.22 -13.04 -19.43
CA GLU A 288 18.78 -13.08 -19.19
C GLU A 288 18.11 -13.99 -20.22
N LEU A 289 17.48 -15.07 -19.72
CA LEU A 289 16.76 -16.04 -20.54
C LEU A 289 15.29 -15.65 -20.66
N LEU A 290 14.69 -15.20 -19.56
CA LEU A 290 13.25 -14.93 -19.47
C LEU A 290 13.02 -13.92 -18.34
N THR A 291 12.01 -13.08 -18.48
CA THR A 291 11.51 -12.26 -17.36
C THR A 291 10.06 -12.65 -17.09
N ILE A 292 9.74 -12.99 -15.84
CA ILE A 292 8.38 -13.29 -15.39
C ILE A 292 7.84 -12.05 -14.67
N LYS A 293 6.60 -11.67 -14.94
CA LYS A 293 5.95 -10.49 -14.36
C LYS A 293 4.51 -10.75 -13.96
N ASP A 294 4.08 -9.97 -12.98
CA ASP A 294 2.68 -9.86 -12.60
C ASP A 294 1.96 -8.79 -13.43
N SER A 295 1.03 -9.20 -14.30
CA SER A 295 0.28 -8.26 -15.13
C SER A 295 -0.69 -7.37 -14.33
N ILE A 296 -1.19 -7.83 -13.18
CA ILE A 296 -2.17 -7.05 -12.40
C ILE A 296 -1.55 -5.78 -11.80
N ARG A 297 -0.21 -5.76 -11.62
CA ARG A 297 0.53 -4.57 -11.16
C ARG A 297 0.59 -3.50 -12.24
N ILE A 298 0.55 -3.90 -13.50
CA ILE A 298 0.64 -3.02 -14.67
C ILE A 298 -0.75 -2.51 -15.05
N LEU A 299 -1.71 -3.43 -15.12
CA LEU A 299 -3.10 -3.17 -15.48
C LEU A 299 -4.02 -3.78 -14.43
N PRO A 300 -4.39 -3.02 -13.38
CA PRO A 300 -5.22 -3.51 -12.29
C PRO A 300 -6.65 -3.80 -12.73
N GLY A 301 -7.20 -4.93 -12.31
CA GLY A 301 -8.58 -5.34 -12.57
C GLY A 301 -8.69 -6.84 -12.80
N ALA A 302 -9.89 -7.41 -12.62
CA ALA A 302 -10.13 -8.82 -12.92
C ALA A 302 -10.02 -9.09 -14.43
N LEU A 303 -9.42 -10.22 -14.81
CA LEU A 303 -9.21 -10.59 -16.21
C LEU A 303 -10.50 -10.58 -17.03
N SER A 304 -11.64 -11.05 -16.51
CA SER A 304 -12.94 -11.01 -17.21
C SER A 304 -13.36 -9.59 -17.58
N LYS A 305 -13.20 -8.65 -16.63
CA LYS A 305 -13.49 -7.24 -16.87
C LYS A 305 -12.51 -6.64 -17.89
N LEU A 306 -11.22 -6.95 -17.75
CA LEU A 306 -10.20 -6.43 -18.68
C LEU A 306 -10.39 -6.96 -20.10
N ALA A 307 -10.71 -8.25 -20.26
CA ALA A 307 -11.02 -8.86 -21.55
C ALA A 307 -12.20 -8.18 -22.24
N LYS A 308 -13.25 -7.85 -21.49
CA LYS A 308 -14.39 -7.08 -22.00
C LYS A 308 -14.01 -5.64 -22.34
N ASP A 309 -13.39 -4.93 -21.40
CA ASP A 309 -13.04 -3.51 -21.56
C ASP A 309 -12.13 -3.28 -22.78
N TRP A 310 -11.09 -4.13 -22.94
CA TRP A 310 -10.13 -4.06 -24.04
C TRP A 310 -10.60 -4.78 -25.30
N GLY A 311 -11.82 -5.32 -25.29
CA GLY A 311 -12.41 -6.04 -26.42
C GLY A 311 -11.55 -7.20 -26.91
N ALA A 312 -10.91 -7.95 -25.99
CA ALA A 312 -10.17 -9.16 -26.33
C ALA A 312 -11.05 -10.13 -27.12
N GLU A 313 -10.48 -10.84 -28.09
CA GLU A 313 -11.24 -11.78 -28.92
C GLU A 313 -11.70 -12.99 -28.07
N THR A 314 -10.85 -13.40 -27.14
CA THR A 314 -11.13 -14.43 -26.16
C THR A 314 -11.65 -13.76 -24.90
N GLN A 315 -12.89 -14.08 -24.53
CA GLN A 315 -13.47 -13.68 -23.25
C GLN A 315 -13.20 -14.77 -22.20
N LYS A 316 -13.16 -14.37 -20.93
CA LYS A 316 -13.01 -15.32 -19.82
C LYS A 316 -14.31 -16.08 -19.63
N ASP A 317 -14.20 -17.39 -19.48
CA ASP A 317 -15.32 -18.31 -19.29
C ASP A 317 -15.61 -18.53 -17.78
N HIS A 318 -16.54 -19.41 -17.45
CA HIS A 318 -16.90 -19.78 -16.08
C HIS A 318 -16.48 -21.21 -15.77
N PHE A 319 -16.07 -21.46 -14.52
CA PHE A 319 -15.55 -22.76 -14.10
C PHE A 319 -16.01 -23.13 -12.67
N PRO A 320 -16.33 -24.41 -12.39
CA PRO A 320 -16.71 -24.86 -11.05
C PRO A 320 -15.48 -25.09 -10.15
N HIS A 321 -14.91 -23.99 -9.66
CA HIS A 321 -13.65 -23.97 -8.90
C HIS A 321 -13.69 -24.82 -7.60
N TYR A 322 -14.88 -25.09 -7.05
CA TYR A 322 -15.04 -25.87 -5.82
C TYR A 322 -15.40 -27.33 -6.06
N PHE A 323 -15.50 -27.77 -7.32
CA PHE A 323 -15.85 -29.16 -7.63
C PHE A 323 -14.76 -30.12 -7.17
N TRP A 324 -15.14 -31.05 -6.28
CA TRP A 324 -14.30 -32.11 -5.76
C TRP A 324 -15.06 -33.42 -5.76
N ASN A 325 -14.48 -34.45 -6.37
CA ASN A 325 -15.05 -35.78 -6.46
C ASN A 325 -14.10 -36.83 -5.87
N ARG A 326 -14.20 -37.06 -4.55
CA ARG A 326 -13.52 -38.10 -3.75
C ARG A 326 -11.99 -38.11 -3.77
N SER A 327 -11.35 -38.13 -4.92
CA SER A 327 -9.90 -38.06 -5.13
C SER A 327 -9.53 -37.14 -6.29
N ILE A 328 -8.23 -36.88 -6.48
CA ILE A 328 -7.72 -36.09 -7.62
C ILE A 328 -8.05 -36.83 -8.92
N GLU A 329 -7.73 -38.13 -9.00
CA GLU A 329 -7.93 -38.96 -10.19
C GLU A 329 -9.40 -39.00 -10.60
N GLU A 330 -10.30 -39.19 -9.63
CA GLU A 330 -11.75 -39.23 -9.87
C GLU A 330 -12.34 -37.86 -10.22
N THR A 331 -11.77 -36.77 -9.68
CA THR A 331 -12.16 -35.40 -10.07
C THR A 331 -11.74 -35.11 -11.50
N LEU A 332 -10.49 -35.40 -11.86
CA LEU A 332 -9.95 -35.14 -13.19
C LEU A 332 -10.53 -36.05 -14.28
N SER A 333 -10.95 -37.26 -13.93
CA SER A 333 -11.60 -38.19 -14.87
C SER A 333 -13.12 -38.04 -14.94
N TYR A 334 -13.70 -37.14 -14.15
CA TYR A 334 -15.15 -36.94 -14.09
C TYR A 334 -15.74 -36.61 -15.46
N GLN A 335 -16.72 -37.43 -15.86
CA GLN A 335 -17.56 -37.23 -17.02
C GLN A 335 -19.01 -37.50 -16.61
N GLY A 336 -19.86 -36.48 -16.69
CA GLY A 336 -21.24 -36.57 -16.19
C GLY A 336 -22.03 -35.29 -16.43
N PRO A 337 -23.10 -35.06 -15.66
CA PRO A 337 -23.80 -33.79 -15.63
C PRO A 337 -22.88 -32.63 -15.22
N ILE A 338 -23.20 -31.42 -15.65
CA ILE A 338 -22.51 -30.21 -15.16
C ILE A 338 -22.66 -30.11 -13.62
N PRO A 339 -21.61 -29.72 -12.88
CA PRO A 339 -21.72 -29.52 -11.44
C PRO A 339 -22.83 -28.54 -11.05
N ALA A 340 -23.41 -28.72 -9.86
CA ALA A 340 -24.38 -27.78 -9.28
C ALA A 340 -23.78 -26.37 -9.09
N TYR A 341 -24.62 -25.34 -9.10
CA TYR A 341 -24.18 -23.94 -8.92
C TYR A 341 -23.34 -23.70 -7.65
N SER A 342 -23.58 -24.49 -6.59
CA SER A 342 -22.80 -24.43 -5.35
C SER A 342 -21.30 -24.70 -5.52
N TYR A 343 -20.89 -25.30 -6.66
CA TYR A 343 -19.49 -25.53 -6.99
C TYR A 343 -18.82 -24.36 -7.72
N PHE A 344 -19.56 -23.30 -8.03
CA PHE A 344 -19.07 -22.10 -8.69
C PHE A 344 -18.89 -20.97 -7.68
N GLU A 345 -17.86 -20.14 -7.87
CA GLU A 345 -17.65 -18.91 -7.09
C GLU A 345 -18.70 -17.85 -7.49
N PRO A 346 -19.62 -17.46 -6.61
CA PRO A 346 -20.69 -16.52 -6.94
C PRO A 346 -20.18 -15.14 -7.39
N LYS A 347 -18.99 -14.73 -6.94
CA LYS A 347 -18.35 -13.48 -7.41
C LYS A 347 -17.85 -13.55 -8.85
N ARG A 348 -17.67 -14.76 -9.40
CA ARG A 348 -17.16 -15.00 -10.76
C ARG A 348 -18.23 -15.50 -11.71
N THR A 349 -19.26 -16.17 -11.20
CA THR A 349 -20.33 -16.79 -12.00
C THR A 349 -21.69 -16.42 -11.43
N SER A 350 -22.46 -15.64 -12.17
CA SER A 350 -23.82 -15.31 -11.76
C SER A 350 -24.77 -16.48 -11.98
N PRO A 351 -25.95 -16.52 -11.33
CA PRO A 351 -26.97 -17.53 -11.61
C PRO A 351 -27.36 -17.59 -13.09
N LYS A 352 -27.39 -16.43 -13.76
CA LYS A 352 -27.68 -16.35 -15.18
C LYS A 352 -26.59 -17.01 -16.03
N ASP A 353 -25.32 -16.72 -15.75
CA ASP A 353 -24.19 -17.34 -16.48
C ASP A 353 -24.21 -18.86 -16.31
N TYR A 354 -24.51 -19.34 -15.09
CA TYR A 354 -24.66 -20.76 -14.80
C TYR A 354 -25.82 -21.40 -15.57
N GLU A 355 -26.98 -20.76 -15.63
CA GLU A 355 -28.13 -21.24 -16.41
C GLU A 355 -27.79 -21.37 -17.90
N GLU A 356 -27.03 -20.42 -18.46
CA GLU A 356 -26.53 -20.48 -19.83
C GLU A 356 -25.62 -21.70 -20.05
N MET A 357 -24.70 -21.98 -19.12
CA MET A 357 -23.87 -23.20 -19.15
C MET A 357 -24.71 -24.48 -19.07
N VAL A 358 -25.72 -24.54 -18.19
CA VAL A 358 -26.61 -25.70 -18.07
C VAL A 358 -27.33 -25.97 -19.40
N GLN A 359 -27.75 -24.94 -20.12
CA GLN A 359 -28.34 -25.12 -21.45
C GLN A 359 -27.31 -25.62 -22.48
N GLU A 360 -26.07 -25.13 -22.46
CA GLU A 360 -25.00 -25.61 -23.34
C GLU A 360 -24.74 -27.12 -23.16
N PHE A 361 -24.77 -27.59 -21.91
CA PHE A 361 -24.51 -28.98 -21.56
C PHE A 361 -25.77 -29.86 -21.46
N LYS A 362 -26.96 -29.33 -21.79
CA LYS A 362 -28.25 -30.07 -21.67
C LYS A 362 -28.25 -31.44 -22.37
N ASN A 363 -27.59 -31.53 -23.52
CA ASN A 363 -27.49 -32.75 -24.33
C ASN A 363 -26.04 -33.21 -24.54
N ARG A 364 -25.11 -32.77 -23.68
CA ARG A 364 -23.67 -33.07 -23.81
C ARG A 364 -23.11 -33.49 -22.45
N THR A 365 -22.29 -34.53 -22.45
CA THR A 365 -21.54 -34.89 -21.24
C THR A 365 -20.55 -33.79 -20.88
N TRP A 366 -20.59 -33.32 -19.64
CA TRP A 366 -19.60 -32.40 -19.09
C TRP A 366 -18.38 -33.21 -18.65
N SER A 367 -17.20 -32.85 -19.17
CA SER A 367 -15.92 -33.48 -18.87
C SER A 367 -15.07 -32.47 -18.13
N PHE A 368 -14.71 -32.76 -16.87
CA PHE A 368 -13.95 -31.83 -16.03
C PHE A 368 -12.71 -31.35 -16.75
N LEU A 369 -11.91 -32.30 -17.23
CA LEU A 369 -10.62 -32.01 -17.81
C LEU A 369 -10.70 -31.30 -19.17
N ASP A 370 -11.68 -31.64 -20.01
CA ASP A 370 -11.81 -30.99 -21.31
C ASP A 370 -12.28 -29.55 -21.17
N VAL A 371 -13.13 -29.28 -20.17
CA VAL A 371 -13.56 -27.93 -19.80
C VAL A 371 -12.39 -27.16 -19.16
N SER A 372 -11.65 -27.75 -18.21
CA SER A 372 -10.44 -27.14 -17.63
C SER A 372 -9.42 -26.75 -18.71
N ARG A 373 -9.17 -27.64 -19.68
CA ARG A 373 -8.21 -27.38 -20.77
C ARG A 373 -8.64 -26.20 -21.64
N LYS A 374 -9.93 -26.09 -21.95
CA LYS A 374 -10.48 -24.94 -22.69
C LYS A 374 -10.40 -23.66 -21.87
N TYR A 375 -10.74 -23.74 -20.59
CA TYR A 375 -10.76 -22.63 -19.65
C TYR A 375 -9.37 -22.00 -19.50
N ILE A 376 -8.36 -22.78 -19.08
CA ILE A 376 -6.99 -22.26 -18.88
C ILE A 376 -6.37 -21.75 -20.19
N LEU A 377 -6.67 -22.41 -21.32
CA LEU A 377 -6.21 -21.94 -22.64
C LEU A 377 -6.87 -20.62 -23.02
N GLY A 378 -8.15 -20.45 -22.66
CA GLY A 378 -8.89 -19.20 -22.81
C GLY A 378 -8.26 -18.08 -21.98
N ASP A 379 -7.89 -18.36 -20.74
CA ASP A 379 -7.30 -17.39 -19.82
C ASP A 379 -5.93 -16.88 -20.26
N VAL A 380 -5.03 -17.77 -20.71
CA VAL A 380 -3.73 -17.34 -21.26
C VAL A 380 -3.90 -16.54 -22.56
N LYS A 381 -4.87 -16.90 -23.41
CA LYS A 381 -5.17 -16.15 -24.64
C LYS A 381 -5.76 -14.77 -24.34
N ALA A 382 -6.74 -14.70 -23.44
CA ALA A 382 -7.35 -13.44 -23.03
C ALA A 382 -6.30 -12.51 -22.39
N THR A 383 -5.46 -13.04 -21.50
CA THR A 383 -4.36 -12.28 -20.88
C THR A 383 -3.38 -11.75 -21.93
N TYR A 384 -2.96 -12.58 -22.88
CA TYR A 384 -2.09 -12.15 -23.99
C TYR A 384 -2.75 -11.02 -24.80
N GLN A 385 -3.98 -11.22 -25.25
CA GLN A 385 -4.70 -10.27 -26.10
C GLN A 385 -4.95 -8.92 -25.39
N VAL A 386 -5.33 -8.93 -24.11
CA VAL A 386 -5.47 -7.73 -23.30
C VAL A 386 -4.14 -6.98 -23.22
N LEU A 387 -3.04 -7.68 -22.92
CA LEU A 387 -1.72 -7.07 -22.78
C LEU A 387 -1.20 -6.48 -24.10
N ILE A 388 -1.40 -7.17 -25.23
CA ILE A 388 -1.04 -6.65 -26.55
C ILE A 388 -1.80 -5.35 -26.82
N LYS A 389 -3.14 -5.35 -26.70
CA LYS A 389 -3.96 -4.15 -26.95
C LYS A 389 -3.60 -3.00 -26.02
N TYR A 390 -3.35 -3.30 -24.74
CA TYR A 390 -2.88 -2.32 -23.77
C TYR A 390 -1.53 -1.73 -24.15
N PHE A 391 -0.53 -2.56 -24.46
CA PHE A 391 0.81 -2.10 -24.78
C PHE A 391 0.86 -1.36 -26.12
N GLU A 392 0.18 -1.83 -27.16
CA GLU A 392 0.04 -1.13 -28.45
C GLU A 392 -0.56 0.26 -28.25
N THR A 393 -1.65 0.34 -27.47
CA THR A 393 -2.27 1.62 -27.11
C THR A 393 -1.27 2.52 -26.38
N LEU A 394 -0.57 1.99 -25.38
CA LEU A 394 0.40 2.74 -24.58
C LEU A 394 1.53 3.29 -25.45
N VAL A 395 2.15 2.46 -26.29
CA VAL A 395 3.28 2.90 -27.11
C VAL A 395 2.85 3.82 -28.25
N SER A 396 1.61 3.71 -28.75
CA SER A 396 1.07 4.65 -29.73
C SER A 396 0.99 6.08 -29.21
N LYS A 397 0.95 6.25 -27.88
CA LYS A 397 0.88 7.57 -27.21
C LYS A 397 2.22 8.01 -26.62
N PHE A 398 3.07 7.06 -26.24
CA PHE A 398 4.32 7.35 -25.52
C PHE A 398 5.51 6.56 -26.09
N PRO A 399 6.66 7.19 -26.35
CA PRO A 399 7.81 6.55 -27.00
C PRO A 399 8.66 5.74 -25.99
N ILE A 400 8.05 4.74 -25.35
CA ILE A 400 8.68 3.90 -24.33
C ILE A 400 8.72 2.42 -24.74
N ASP A 401 9.64 1.67 -24.14
CA ASP A 401 9.64 0.19 -24.21
C ASP A 401 8.71 -0.38 -23.12
N PRO A 402 7.55 -0.98 -23.47
CA PRO A 402 6.59 -1.48 -22.50
C PRO A 402 7.10 -2.71 -21.74
N THR A 403 8.04 -3.47 -22.31
CA THR A 403 8.65 -4.65 -21.65
C THR A 403 9.53 -4.27 -20.46
N LYS A 404 9.80 -2.98 -20.24
CA LYS A 404 10.54 -2.45 -19.09
C LYS A 404 9.64 -1.90 -17.98
N ILE A 405 8.32 -2.05 -18.10
CA ILE A 405 7.33 -1.63 -17.11
C ILE A 405 7.13 -2.76 -16.10
N TYR A 406 7.10 -2.43 -14.80
CA TYR A 406 6.82 -3.40 -13.73
C TYR A 406 5.46 -3.19 -13.06
N SER A 407 4.89 -1.98 -13.16
CA SER A 407 3.64 -1.59 -12.53
C SER A 407 3.10 -0.30 -13.14
N ALA A 408 1.88 0.10 -12.81
CA ALA A 408 1.31 1.39 -13.23
C ALA A 408 2.17 2.60 -12.80
N PRO A 409 2.68 2.71 -11.55
CA PRO A 409 3.67 3.73 -11.18
C PRO A 409 4.98 3.65 -11.98
N SER A 410 5.44 2.43 -12.30
CA SER A 410 6.62 2.25 -13.15
C SER A 410 6.37 2.71 -14.58
N ALA A 411 5.16 2.56 -15.12
CA ALA A 411 4.76 3.06 -16.43
C ALA A 411 4.77 4.60 -16.43
N ALA A 412 4.03 5.21 -15.49
CA ALA A 412 3.94 6.66 -15.35
C ALA A 412 5.33 7.31 -15.20
N PHE A 413 6.17 6.75 -14.33
CA PHE A 413 7.53 7.27 -14.12
C PHE A 413 8.44 7.11 -15.33
N ARG A 414 8.32 5.99 -16.07
CA ARG A 414 9.09 5.79 -17.30
C ARG A 414 8.67 6.79 -18.38
N ILE A 415 7.37 7.01 -18.56
CA ILE A 415 6.84 8.02 -19.47
C ILE A 415 7.34 9.41 -19.08
N TRP A 416 7.24 9.75 -17.80
CA TRP A 416 7.72 11.03 -17.26
C TRP A 416 9.21 11.26 -17.54
N ARG A 417 10.08 10.28 -17.26
CA ARG A 417 11.52 10.37 -17.55
C ARG A 417 11.85 10.47 -19.04
N THR A 418 10.97 9.96 -19.92
CA THR A 418 11.16 9.98 -21.38
C THR A 418 10.61 11.25 -22.03
N THR A 419 9.50 11.79 -21.52
CA THR A 419 8.72 12.84 -22.21
C THR A 419 8.71 14.17 -21.47
N GLN A 420 8.53 14.18 -20.15
CA GLN A 420 8.40 15.40 -19.35
C GLN A 420 9.74 15.91 -18.82
N LEU A 421 10.54 15.03 -18.21
CA LEU A 421 11.80 15.42 -17.58
C LEU A 421 12.77 16.13 -18.55
N PRO A 422 12.89 15.73 -19.83
CA PRO A 422 13.68 16.49 -20.80
C PRO A 422 13.20 17.93 -21.03
N LEU A 423 11.92 18.24 -20.81
CA LEU A 423 11.39 19.60 -20.92
C LEU A 423 11.86 20.44 -19.73
N LEU A 424 11.73 19.91 -18.51
CA LEU A 424 12.24 20.56 -17.30
C LEU A 424 13.74 20.85 -17.39
N HIS A 425 14.54 19.92 -17.93
CA HIS A 425 15.98 20.14 -18.10
C HIS A 425 16.32 21.31 -19.03
N LYS A 426 15.44 21.66 -19.99
CA LYS A 426 15.63 22.84 -20.84
C LYS A 426 15.46 24.16 -20.08
N GLU A 427 14.76 24.15 -18.95
CA GLU A 427 14.64 25.30 -18.04
C GLU A 427 15.86 25.44 -17.12
N GLY A 428 16.66 24.38 -16.96
CA GLY A 428 17.84 24.34 -16.10
C GLY A 428 17.71 23.47 -14.84
N PRO A 429 16.56 23.43 -14.12
CA PRO A 429 16.45 22.59 -12.94
C PRO A 429 16.48 21.08 -13.25
N GLU A 430 17.17 20.35 -12.39
CA GLU A 430 17.24 18.88 -12.40
C GLU A 430 16.40 18.29 -11.26
N VAL A 431 16.13 16.98 -11.29
CA VAL A 431 15.42 16.30 -10.20
C VAL A 431 16.34 15.27 -9.55
N TYR A 432 16.47 15.32 -8.23
CA TYR A 432 17.36 14.44 -7.47
C TYR A 432 16.58 13.38 -6.67
N ASP A 433 17.17 12.19 -6.54
CA ASP A 433 16.75 11.15 -5.61
C ASP A 433 17.18 11.54 -4.20
N ILE A 434 16.21 11.72 -3.31
CA ILE A 434 16.47 12.06 -1.90
C ILE A 434 16.16 10.89 -0.94
N SER A 435 15.87 9.70 -1.47
CA SER A 435 15.41 8.51 -0.72
C SER A 435 16.18 8.30 0.59
N HIS A 436 17.52 8.30 0.52
CA HIS A 436 18.37 7.99 1.68
C HIS A 436 19.19 9.19 2.16
N THR A 437 18.75 10.41 1.84
CA THR A 437 19.44 11.66 2.22
C THR A 437 18.53 12.59 3.03
N LEU A 438 17.57 13.25 2.38
CA LEU A 438 16.68 14.23 3.02
C LEU A 438 15.27 13.72 3.28
N ASP A 439 14.95 12.51 2.83
CA ASP A 439 13.62 11.94 2.97
C ASP A 439 13.10 11.99 4.42
N SER A 440 13.89 11.52 5.39
CA SER A 440 13.50 11.52 6.81
C SER A 440 13.26 12.92 7.38
N GLN A 441 13.96 13.94 6.86
CA GLN A 441 13.81 15.33 7.31
C GLN A 441 12.59 16.01 6.68
N LEU A 442 12.21 15.65 5.45
CA LEU A 442 11.13 16.31 4.72
C LEU A 442 9.80 15.56 4.81
N ARG A 443 9.80 14.27 5.11
CA ARG A 443 8.62 13.39 5.04
C ARG A 443 7.51 13.75 6.04
N GLU A 444 7.82 14.46 7.12
CA GLU A 444 6.78 14.95 8.02
C GLU A 444 5.85 15.96 7.34
N SER A 445 6.37 16.76 6.39
CA SER A 445 5.58 17.69 5.57
C SER A 445 4.68 16.98 4.54
N TYR A 446 4.98 15.72 4.20
CA TYR A 446 4.17 14.93 3.28
C TYR A 446 2.89 14.42 3.97
N CYS A 447 1.90 15.31 4.02
CA CYS A 447 0.57 15.08 4.54
C CYS A 447 -0.38 14.67 3.41
N GLY A 448 -1.35 13.79 3.69
CA GLY A 448 -2.33 13.34 2.70
C GLY A 448 -3.44 14.37 2.42
N GLY A 449 -4.54 13.89 1.83
CA GLY A 449 -5.81 14.60 1.79
C GLY A 449 -6.39 14.78 3.20
N ILE A 450 -7.16 15.84 3.40
CA ILE A 450 -7.85 16.11 4.66
C ILE A 450 -9.27 15.54 4.55
N VAL A 451 -9.73 14.86 5.61
CA VAL A 451 -11.09 14.31 5.70
C VAL A 451 -11.72 14.80 7.00
N ASP A 452 -12.79 15.58 6.88
CA ASP A 452 -13.47 16.19 8.01
C ASP A 452 -14.98 16.09 7.87
N VAL A 453 -15.63 15.71 8.98
CA VAL A 453 -17.07 15.85 9.18
C VAL A 453 -17.28 17.12 10.01
N TYR A 454 -17.70 18.19 9.37
CA TYR A 454 -18.00 19.47 10.03
C TYR A 454 -19.38 19.45 10.68
N ARG A 455 -20.35 18.79 10.02
CA ARG A 455 -21.73 18.64 10.49
C ARG A 455 -22.23 17.25 10.13
N PRO A 456 -22.58 16.40 11.11
CA PRO A 456 -22.91 14.99 10.85
C PRO A 456 -24.28 14.79 10.20
N TYR A 457 -25.14 15.81 10.20
CA TYR A 457 -26.52 15.68 9.74
C TYR A 457 -26.95 16.86 8.88
N LEU A 458 -27.33 16.58 7.64
CA LEU A 458 -27.92 17.51 6.69
C LEU A 458 -29.44 17.35 6.68
N LYS A 459 -30.17 18.45 6.89
CA LYS A 459 -31.62 18.53 6.72
C LYS A 459 -31.94 19.21 5.39
N GLY A 460 -32.77 18.58 4.57
CA GLY A 460 -33.17 19.12 3.27
C GLY A 460 -32.23 18.71 2.14
N GLU A 461 -31.98 19.63 1.21
CA GLU A 461 -31.16 19.40 0.02
C GLU A 461 -29.67 19.67 0.30
N GLY A 462 -28.81 18.81 -0.23
CA GLY A 462 -27.36 18.92 -0.11
C GLY A 462 -26.69 18.82 -1.48
N PHE A 463 -25.62 19.59 -1.65
CA PHE A 463 -24.86 19.66 -2.89
C PHE A 463 -23.50 19.00 -2.69
N TYR A 464 -23.20 18.01 -3.53
CA TYR A 464 -21.93 17.28 -3.52
C TYR A 464 -21.07 17.73 -4.70
N TYR A 465 -19.90 18.28 -4.39
CA TYR A 465 -18.90 18.71 -5.37
C TYR A 465 -17.67 17.82 -5.28
N ASP A 466 -17.02 17.57 -6.42
CA ASP A 466 -15.79 16.79 -6.55
C ASP A 466 -14.84 17.53 -7.51
N VAL A 467 -13.61 17.80 -7.06
CA VAL A 467 -12.62 18.48 -7.89
C VAL A 467 -12.10 17.51 -8.96
N ASN A 468 -12.38 17.85 -10.21
CA ASN A 468 -11.96 17.08 -11.38
C ASN A 468 -10.45 16.79 -11.40
N SER A 469 -10.05 15.61 -10.90
CA SER A 469 -8.65 15.18 -10.84
C SER A 469 -7.79 16.17 -10.03
N LEU A 470 -8.08 16.30 -8.74
CA LEU A 470 -7.39 17.19 -7.81
C LEU A 470 -5.86 17.06 -7.86
N TYR A 471 -5.30 15.87 -7.60
CA TYR A 471 -3.84 15.69 -7.60
C TYR A 471 -3.20 16.01 -8.95
N PRO A 472 -3.72 15.55 -10.11
CA PRO A 472 -3.22 16.01 -11.41
C PRO A 472 -3.26 17.52 -11.59
N THR A 473 -4.35 18.19 -11.17
CA THR A 473 -4.44 19.65 -11.24
C THR A 473 -3.37 20.32 -10.37
N ALA A 474 -3.10 19.78 -9.18
CA ALA A 474 -2.03 20.24 -8.31
C ALA A 474 -0.63 19.99 -8.90
N MET A 475 -0.42 18.87 -9.62
CA MET A 475 0.83 18.57 -10.32
C MET A 475 1.18 19.60 -11.40
N CYS A 476 0.20 20.31 -11.95
CA CYS A 476 0.44 21.40 -12.92
C CYS A 476 0.95 22.70 -12.26
N LYS A 477 1.02 22.76 -10.93
CA LYS A 477 1.68 23.86 -10.22
C LYS A 477 3.20 23.66 -10.20
N PRO A 478 3.98 24.71 -9.95
CA PRO A 478 5.42 24.55 -9.80
C PRO A 478 5.77 23.56 -8.69
N MET A 479 6.89 22.85 -8.81
CA MET A 479 7.35 21.83 -7.86
C MET A 479 8.76 22.12 -7.34
N PRO A 480 9.07 21.75 -6.08
CA PRO A 480 10.41 21.91 -5.52
C PRO A 480 11.37 20.89 -6.16
N VAL A 481 12.32 21.38 -6.95
CA VAL A 481 13.31 20.59 -7.69
C VAL A 481 14.71 21.19 -7.49
N GLY A 482 15.72 20.64 -8.16
CA GLY A 482 17.13 21.00 -7.96
C GLY A 482 17.71 20.41 -6.67
N LEU A 483 18.98 20.72 -6.42
CA LEU A 483 19.63 20.36 -5.15
C LEU A 483 19.11 21.28 -4.05
N PRO A 484 18.52 20.73 -2.98
CA PRO A 484 18.09 21.55 -1.87
C PRO A 484 19.27 22.08 -1.08
N TYR A 485 19.14 23.31 -0.59
CA TYR A 485 20.13 23.92 0.31
C TYR A 485 19.47 24.39 1.61
N PRO A 486 20.08 24.10 2.77
CA PRO A 486 19.65 24.69 4.02
C PRO A 486 19.79 26.21 3.95
N ARG A 487 18.72 26.95 4.26
CA ARG A 487 18.72 28.41 4.36
C ARG A 487 18.31 28.83 5.76
N ASN A 488 19.10 29.73 6.34
CA ASN A 488 18.72 30.44 7.55
C ASN A 488 17.73 31.54 7.15
N LEU A 489 16.46 31.32 7.49
CA LEU A 489 15.39 32.27 7.27
C LEU A 489 14.97 32.87 8.62
N ASN A 490 14.61 34.15 8.60
CA ASN A 490 13.84 34.79 9.66
C ASN A 490 12.49 35.26 9.08
N LEU A 491 11.60 35.75 9.95
CA LEU A 491 10.26 36.19 9.57
C LEU A 491 10.26 37.24 8.43
N GLU A 492 11.15 38.22 8.51
CA GLU A 492 11.22 39.30 7.52
C GLU A 492 11.75 38.80 6.17
N ASN A 493 12.79 37.98 6.19
CA ASN A 493 13.38 37.41 4.99
C ASN A 493 12.39 36.49 4.27
N PHE A 494 11.66 35.64 4.99
CA PHE A 494 10.64 34.78 4.35
C PHE A 494 9.51 35.57 3.68
N LYS A 495 9.12 36.72 4.25
CA LYS A 495 8.07 37.59 3.68
C LYS A 495 8.54 38.38 2.46
N ARG A 496 9.82 38.77 2.41
CA ARG A 496 10.38 39.66 1.37
C ARG A 496 11.07 38.91 0.23
N GLU A 497 11.66 37.76 0.52
CA GLU A 497 12.44 36.99 -0.45
C GLU A 497 11.56 35.97 -1.18
N ASN A 498 11.93 35.68 -2.43
CA ASN A 498 11.30 34.63 -3.22
C ASN A 498 11.81 33.24 -2.80
N PHE A 499 11.61 32.88 -1.54
CA PHE A 499 11.96 31.54 -1.04
C PHE A 499 10.94 30.52 -1.54
N TYR A 500 11.43 29.40 -2.08
CA TYR A 500 10.59 28.29 -2.54
C TYR A 500 11.09 26.98 -1.97
N GLY A 501 10.26 26.28 -1.18
CA GLY A 501 10.71 25.06 -0.51
C GLY A 501 9.96 24.77 0.78
N PHE A 502 10.67 24.31 1.81
CA PHE A 502 10.06 23.86 3.07
C PHE A 502 10.60 24.65 4.26
N VAL A 503 9.72 25.04 5.17
CA VAL A 503 10.05 25.88 6.33
C VAL A 503 9.56 25.21 7.60
N GLN A 504 10.49 24.99 8.54
CA GLN A 504 10.16 24.64 9.91
C GLN A 504 9.70 25.91 10.61
N ALA A 505 8.41 25.99 10.90
CA ALA A 505 7.79 27.20 11.44
C ALA A 505 6.90 26.90 12.64
N THR A 506 6.85 27.87 13.56
CA THR A 506 5.83 27.94 14.61
C THR A 506 4.80 28.98 14.20
N VAL A 507 3.53 28.58 14.17
CA VAL A 507 2.41 29.42 13.74
C VAL A 507 1.34 29.47 14.82
N LYS A 508 0.52 30.52 14.81
CA LYS A 508 -0.73 30.62 15.56
C LYS A 508 -1.89 30.61 14.58
N ALA A 509 -2.75 29.59 14.66
CA ALA A 509 -4.01 29.55 13.94
C ALA A 509 -4.96 30.66 14.44
N PRO A 510 -5.79 31.24 13.55
CA PRO A 510 -6.81 32.18 13.96
C PRO A 510 -7.90 31.46 14.79
N ALA A 511 -8.77 32.25 15.43
CA ALA A 511 -9.81 31.70 16.27
C ALA A 511 -10.82 30.83 15.47
N PRO A 512 -11.44 29.80 16.08
CA PRO A 512 -12.32 28.86 15.38
C PRO A 512 -13.58 29.46 14.74
N ASP A 513 -13.93 30.70 15.12
CA ASP A 513 -15.03 31.48 14.55
C ASP A 513 -14.66 32.22 13.25
N THR A 514 -13.38 32.22 12.88
CA THR A 514 -12.90 32.70 11.57
C THR A 514 -12.90 31.57 10.53
N PRO A 515 -13.07 31.85 9.22
CA PRO A 515 -13.03 30.81 8.18
C PRO A 515 -11.78 29.93 8.20
N GLY A 516 -10.59 30.54 8.34
CA GLY A 516 -9.32 29.82 8.39
C GLY A 516 -9.16 28.95 9.65
N GLY A 517 -9.70 29.41 10.79
CA GLY A 517 -9.66 28.66 12.05
C GLY A 517 -10.70 27.56 12.12
N TYR A 518 -11.85 27.75 11.48
CA TYR A 518 -12.93 26.76 11.36
C TYR A 518 -12.52 25.57 10.48
N ILE A 519 -11.87 25.84 9.35
CA ILE A 519 -11.45 24.79 8.39
C ILE A 519 -10.16 24.10 8.86
N GLY A 520 -9.19 24.86 9.39
CA GLY A 520 -7.83 24.38 9.64
C GLY A 520 -7.05 24.21 8.34
N LEU A 521 -6.07 25.09 8.09
CA LEU A 521 -5.40 25.17 6.79
C LEU A 521 -4.03 24.48 6.72
N LEU A 522 -3.39 24.26 7.87
CA LEU A 522 -2.07 23.63 7.96
C LEU A 522 -2.16 22.31 8.70
N PRO A 523 -1.95 21.18 8.02
CA PRO A 523 -1.95 19.89 8.67
C PRO A 523 -0.59 19.54 9.27
N ILE A 524 -0.61 18.76 10.36
CA ILE A 524 0.56 18.08 10.92
C ILE A 524 0.22 16.62 11.21
N LYS A 525 1.27 15.79 11.34
CA LYS A 525 1.14 14.42 11.85
C LYS A 525 1.34 14.44 13.37
N TYR A 526 0.28 14.16 14.12
CA TYR A 526 0.33 14.04 15.58
C TYR A 526 -0.08 12.63 16.00
N LYS A 527 0.81 11.91 16.69
CA LYS A 527 0.58 10.52 17.15
C LYS A 527 0.07 9.59 16.03
N GLY A 528 0.66 9.70 14.84
CA GLY A 528 0.30 8.88 13.68
C GLY A 528 -0.99 9.29 12.97
N ARG A 529 -1.68 10.34 13.41
CA ARG A 529 -2.88 10.88 12.77
C ARG A 529 -2.61 12.21 12.10
N LEU A 530 -3.30 12.46 11.00
CA LEU A 530 -3.32 13.76 10.36
C LEU A 530 -4.33 14.66 11.09
N ILE A 531 -3.90 15.83 11.54
CA ILE A 531 -4.76 16.82 12.18
C ILE A 531 -4.45 18.22 11.65
N CYS A 532 -5.41 19.13 11.76
CA CYS A 532 -5.23 20.57 11.50
C CYS A 532 -5.40 21.32 12.83
N PRO A 533 -4.31 21.59 13.59
CA PRO A 533 -4.45 22.14 14.93
C PRO A 533 -4.95 23.60 14.94
N GLY A 534 -5.73 23.93 15.97
CA GLY A 534 -5.93 25.31 16.40
C GLY A 534 -4.81 25.79 17.33
N GLY A 535 -4.84 27.07 17.73
CA GLY A 535 -3.87 27.62 18.68
C GLY A 535 -2.44 27.72 18.11
N VAL A 536 -1.43 27.55 18.96
CA VAL A 536 -0.01 27.62 18.58
C VAL A 536 0.55 26.22 18.36
N PHE A 537 1.20 26.00 17.23
CA PHE A 537 1.85 24.74 16.91
C PHE A 537 3.01 24.93 15.93
N SER A 538 3.86 23.91 15.84
CA SER A 538 5.01 23.90 14.94
C SER A 538 4.91 22.74 13.96
N GLY A 539 5.52 22.92 12.78
CA GLY A 539 5.62 21.89 11.77
C GLY A 539 6.54 22.31 10.63
N LEU A 540 6.82 21.36 9.74
CA LEU A 540 7.51 21.61 8.49
C LEU A 540 6.47 21.80 7.38
N PHE A 541 6.37 23.03 6.87
CA PHE A 541 5.37 23.39 5.88
C PHE A 541 6.01 23.71 4.53
N PHE A 542 5.31 23.33 3.46
CA PHE A 542 5.65 23.83 2.14
C PHE A 542 5.40 25.36 2.08
N SER A 543 6.32 26.11 1.48
CA SER A 543 6.33 27.58 1.53
C SER A 543 5.03 28.19 1.01
N GLU A 544 4.47 27.66 -0.07
CA GLU A 544 3.22 28.16 -0.65
C GLU A 544 2.02 27.87 0.24
N GLU A 545 1.98 26.70 0.89
CA GLU A 545 0.91 26.34 1.82
C GLU A 545 0.95 27.19 3.09
N LEU A 546 2.16 27.48 3.59
CA LEU A 546 2.35 28.43 4.68
C LEU A 546 1.88 29.83 4.27
N ARG A 547 2.27 30.33 3.09
CA ARG A 547 1.80 31.64 2.59
C ARG A 547 0.28 31.69 2.45
N PHE A 548 -0.32 30.62 1.93
CA PHE A 548 -1.77 30.49 1.84
C PHE A 548 -2.42 30.57 3.23
N ALA A 549 -1.91 29.87 4.24
CA ALA A 549 -2.44 29.98 5.60
C ALA A 549 -2.30 31.39 6.20
N LEU A 550 -1.15 32.05 5.99
CA LEU A 550 -0.90 33.42 6.47
C LEU A 550 -1.87 34.44 5.83
N ALA A 551 -2.19 34.27 4.55
CA ALA A 551 -3.18 35.09 3.86
C ALA A 551 -4.60 34.93 4.46
N HIS A 552 -4.86 33.86 5.19
CA HIS A 552 -6.16 33.52 5.79
C HIS A 552 -6.12 33.55 7.33
N GLY A 553 -5.31 34.45 7.91
CA GLY A 553 -5.36 34.82 9.32
C GLY A 553 -4.41 34.07 10.24
N TYR A 554 -3.60 33.13 9.74
CA TYR A 554 -2.51 32.55 10.54
C TYR A 554 -1.45 33.60 10.82
N THR A 555 -0.84 33.55 12.01
CA THR A 555 0.31 34.37 12.37
C THR A 555 1.57 33.53 12.43
N LEU A 556 2.60 33.90 11.68
CA LEU A 556 3.93 33.30 11.77
C LEU A 556 4.65 33.85 13.01
N LEU A 557 5.06 32.99 13.93
CA LEU A 557 5.74 33.37 15.18
C LEU A 557 7.25 33.17 15.10
N GLU A 558 7.68 32.04 14.52
CA GLU A 558 9.09 31.67 14.47
C GLU A 558 9.39 30.84 13.21
N ILE A 559 10.60 30.98 12.68
CA ILE A 559 11.20 30.05 11.70
C ILE A 559 12.52 29.56 12.28
N THR A 560 12.71 28.24 12.31
CA THR A 560 13.94 27.63 12.84
C THR A 560 14.83 27.04 11.75
N LYS A 561 14.25 26.65 10.60
CA LYS A 561 14.98 26.04 9.49
C LYS A 561 14.25 26.22 8.16
N GLY A 562 14.99 26.46 7.08
CA GLY A 562 14.48 26.42 5.71
C GLY A 562 15.25 25.43 4.84
N PHE A 563 14.56 24.74 3.95
CA PHE A 563 15.13 23.96 2.86
C PHE A 563 14.67 24.58 1.56
N GLU A 564 15.56 25.29 0.88
CA GLU A 564 15.23 25.96 -0.37
C GLU A 564 15.49 25.04 -1.56
N PHE A 565 14.60 25.12 -2.53
CA PHE A 565 14.63 24.39 -3.79
C PHE A 565 14.50 25.37 -4.95
N SER A 566 14.89 24.92 -6.14
CA SER A 566 14.51 25.60 -7.37
C SER A 566 13.03 25.37 -7.66
N GLU A 567 12.39 26.38 -8.25
CA GLU A 567 11.01 26.28 -8.73
C GLU A 567 10.97 25.63 -10.12
N GLY A 568 10.43 24.41 -10.21
CA GLY A 568 10.25 23.68 -11.47
C GLY A 568 8.85 23.85 -12.03
N LYS A 569 8.68 24.67 -13.08
CA LYS A 569 7.35 24.97 -13.65
C LYS A 569 6.83 23.81 -14.51
N HIS A 570 7.68 23.21 -15.33
CA HIS A 570 7.31 22.05 -16.16
C HIS A 570 7.78 20.74 -15.54
N THR A 571 7.63 20.57 -14.22
CA THR A 571 7.91 19.28 -13.59
C THR A 571 6.92 18.22 -14.03
N PHE A 572 5.63 18.57 -14.23
CA PHE A 572 4.60 17.64 -14.73
C PHE A 572 3.67 18.20 -15.80
N LEU A 573 3.75 19.52 -16.07
CA LEU A 573 2.72 20.30 -16.73
C LEU A 573 2.24 19.69 -18.06
N ASP A 574 3.15 19.47 -19.01
CA ASP A 574 2.80 19.03 -20.36
C ASP A 574 2.21 17.61 -20.37
N LEU A 575 2.83 16.68 -19.65
CA LEU A 575 2.40 15.30 -19.58
C LEU A 575 1.04 15.16 -18.88
N ILE A 576 0.80 15.91 -17.80
CA ILE A 576 -0.50 15.89 -17.13
C ILE A 576 -1.57 16.56 -17.99
N THR A 577 -1.23 17.65 -18.69
CA THR A 577 -2.14 18.30 -19.65
C THR A 577 -2.54 17.32 -20.76
N GLN A 578 -1.56 16.65 -21.38
CA GLN A 578 -1.77 15.64 -22.41
C GLN A 578 -2.65 14.47 -21.89
N LEU A 579 -2.38 13.95 -20.70
CA LEU A 579 -3.15 12.86 -20.10
C LEU A 579 -4.58 13.29 -19.76
N ASN A 580 -4.78 14.52 -19.27
CA ASN A 580 -6.10 15.04 -18.97
C ASN A 580 -6.94 15.24 -20.24
N GLU A 581 -6.35 15.80 -21.30
CA GLU A 581 -6.98 15.91 -22.62
C GLU A 581 -7.34 14.54 -23.20
N MET A 582 -6.45 13.56 -23.06
CA MET A 582 -6.70 12.17 -23.45
C MET A 582 -7.89 11.58 -22.69
N LYS A 583 -7.98 11.80 -21.38
CA LYS A 583 -9.11 11.36 -20.54
C LYS A 583 -10.42 12.00 -20.98
N ILE A 584 -10.44 13.32 -21.20
CA ILE A 584 -11.65 14.08 -21.60
C ILE A 584 -12.12 13.66 -22.99
N THR A 585 -11.20 13.56 -23.95
CA THR A 585 -11.51 13.13 -25.32
C THR A 585 -12.06 11.71 -25.33
N ALA A 586 -11.42 10.79 -24.61
CA ALA A 586 -11.89 9.42 -24.48
C ALA A 586 -13.26 9.30 -23.81
N GLN A 587 -13.56 10.14 -22.81
CA GLN A 587 -14.89 10.21 -22.20
C GLN A 587 -15.94 10.65 -23.23
N ARG A 588 -15.64 11.69 -24.02
CA ARG A 588 -16.55 12.23 -25.05
C ARG A 588 -16.81 11.22 -26.17
N GLU A 589 -15.79 10.47 -26.56
CA GLU A 589 -15.85 9.49 -27.64
C GLU A 589 -16.32 8.09 -27.18
N GLY A 590 -16.67 7.90 -25.90
CA GLY A 590 -17.10 6.60 -25.39
C GLY A 590 -15.99 5.54 -25.40
N LYS A 591 -14.73 5.91 -25.17
CA LYS A 591 -13.55 5.03 -25.14
C LYS A 591 -13.07 4.77 -23.70
N PRO A 592 -13.76 3.90 -22.93
CA PRO A 592 -13.49 3.72 -21.50
C PRO A 592 -12.06 3.24 -21.19
N THR A 593 -11.45 2.44 -22.05
CA THR A 593 -10.08 1.94 -21.87
C THR A 593 -9.03 3.04 -21.90
N ILE A 594 -9.11 3.93 -22.89
CA ILE A 594 -8.21 5.08 -23.03
C ILE A 594 -8.38 6.05 -21.86
N ARG A 595 -9.64 6.30 -21.46
CA ARG A 595 -9.95 7.11 -20.28
C ARG A 595 -9.33 6.51 -19.02
N ASN A 596 -9.49 5.21 -18.81
CA ASN A 596 -8.95 4.52 -17.64
C ASN A 596 -7.42 4.47 -17.65
N LEU A 597 -6.79 4.27 -18.82
CA LEU A 597 -5.35 4.37 -19.00
C LEU A 597 -4.84 5.75 -18.57
N ALA A 598 -5.43 6.83 -19.10
CA ALA A 598 -5.03 8.19 -18.77
C ALA A 598 -5.20 8.48 -17.28
N LYS A 599 -6.36 8.10 -16.70
CA LYS A 599 -6.62 8.24 -15.26
C LYS A 599 -5.61 7.46 -14.40
N LEU A 600 -5.30 6.23 -14.78
CA LEU A 600 -4.35 5.38 -14.07
C LEU A 600 -2.93 5.98 -14.08
N LEU A 601 -2.47 6.48 -15.23
CA LEU A 601 -1.15 7.11 -15.36
C LEU A 601 -1.04 8.40 -14.54
N MET A 602 -2.08 9.24 -14.57
CA MET A 602 -2.12 10.48 -13.77
C MET A 602 -2.05 10.19 -12.26
N ASN A 603 -2.90 9.30 -11.76
CA ASN A 603 -2.96 8.98 -10.33
C ASN A 603 -1.69 8.26 -9.83
N SER A 604 -1.04 7.49 -10.69
CA SER A 604 0.15 6.71 -10.32
C SER A 604 1.45 7.53 -10.29
N MET A 605 1.45 8.76 -10.83
CA MET A 605 2.67 9.50 -11.10
C MET A 605 3.26 10.15 -9.85
N TYR A 606 2.53 11.01 -9.14
CA TYR A 606 3.07 11.66 -7.94
C TYR A 606 3.36 10.66 -6.81
N GLY A 607 2.56 9.59 -6.71
CA GLY A 607 2.75 8.54 -5.72
C GLY A 607 4.12 7.86 -5.82
N ARG A 608 4.75 7.86 -6.99
CA ARG A 608 6.13 7.39 -7.18
C ARG A 608 7.13 8.19 -6.34
N PHE A 609 6.98 9.51 -6.29
CA PHE A 609 7.86 10.41 -5.55
C PHE A 609 7.60 10.41 -4.05
N GLY A 610 6.42 9.94 -3.62
CA GLY A 610 6.06 9.78 -2.21
C GLY A 610 6.42 8.41 -1.61
N MET A 611 6.92 7.47 -2.42
CA MET A 611 7.27 6.13 -1.96
C MET A 611 8.25 6.18 -0.80
N HIS A 612 8.04 5.33 0.21
CA HIS A 612 9.01 5.17 1.28
C HIS A 612 10.31 4.57 0.74
N PRO A 613 11.47 5.11 1.12
CA PRO A 613 12.76 4.49 0.87
C PRO A 613 12.79 3.10 1.51
N SER A 614 13.22 2.09 0.74
CA SER A 614 13.41 0.75 1.27
C SER A 614 14.85 0.58 1.72
N LEU A 615 15.03 0.02 2.91
CA LEU A 615 16.34 -0.47 3.38
C LEU A 615 16.52 -1.95 3.11
N THR A 616 15.50 -2.58 2.52
CA THR A 616 15.46 -4.00 2.27
C THR A 616 15.70 -4.31 0.81
N LYS A 617 16.35 -5.44 0.59
CA LYS A 617 16.42 -6.12 -0.71
C LYS A 617 16.02 -7.57 -0.55
N THR A 618 15.48 -8.13 -1.62
CA THR A 618 15.07 -9.54 -1.65
C THR A 618 15.85 -10.29 -2.72
N GLN A 619 16.42 -11.44 -2.37
CA GLN A 619 17.29 -12.22 -3.24
C GLN A 619 17.13 -13.72 -2.95
N PHE A 620 17.45 -14.56 -3.94
CA PHE A 620 17.61 -16.00 -3.72
C PHE A 620 19.07 -16.30 -3.34
N HIS A 621 19.26 -17.08 -2.28
CA HIS A 621 20.59 -17.49 -1.80
C HIS A 621 20.57 -18.93 -1.28
N THR A 622 21.71 -19.61 -1.39
CA THR A 622 21.96 -20.85 -0.65
C THR A 622 22.16 -20.56 0.83
N GLN A 623 22.09 -21.58 1.68
CA GLN A 623 22.40 -21.43 3.11
C GLN A 623 23.78 -20.80 3.35
N GLU A 624 24.81 -21.28 2.65
CA GLU A 624 26.17 -20.72 2.69
C GLU A 624 26.21 -19.25 2.20
N GLY A 625 25.43 -18.93 1.17
CA GLY A 625 25.33 -17.56 0.66
C GLY A 625 24.76 -16.59 1.70
N ILE A 626 23.79 -17.03 2.51
CA ILE A 626 23.21 -16.22 3.60
C ILE A 626 24.25 -15.94 4.68
N GLU A 627 25.02 -16.95 5.08
CA GLU A 627 26.05 -16.83 6.12
C GLU A 627 27.12 -15.79 5.73
N ASN A 628 27.48 -15.74 4.45
CA ASN A 628 28.44 -14.78 3.90
C ASN A 628 27.90 -13.33 3.85
N LEU A 629 26.57 -13.12 3.89
CA LEU A 629 25.96 -11.78 3.82
C LEU A 629 25.82 -11.10 5.19
N SER A 630 25.93 -11.88 6.28
CA SER A 630 25.61 -11.50 7.66
C SER A 630 26.31 -10.23 8.18
N GLN A 631 27.44 -9.83 7.60
CA GLN A 631 28.17 -8.64 8.06
C GLN A 631 27.51 -7.32 7.67
N TYR A 632 26.87 -7.25 6.50
CA TYR A 632 26.29 -6.01 5.97
C TYR A 632 24.75 -6.02 6.02
N TRP A 633 24.16 -7.19 6.27
CA TRP A 633 22.73 -7.42 6.08
C TRP A 633 22.15 -8.25 7.22
N ASP A 634 21.06 -7.76 7.78
CA ASP A 634 20.24 -8.48 8.74
C ASP A 634 19.17 -9.29 8.01
N LEU A 635 19.06 -10.58 8.34
CA LEU A 635 18.01 -11.44 7.81
C LEU A 635 16.68 -11.11 8.49
N LYS A 636 15.71 -10.59 7.71
CA LYS A 636 14.36 -10.26 8.22
C LYS A 636 13.33 -11.34 7.93
N ASN A 637 13.43 -11.98 6.78
CA ASN A 637 12.52 -13.04 6.40
C ASN A 637 13.23 -14.08 5.54
N ARG A 638 12.80 -15.34 5.64
CA ARG A 638 13.31 -16.47 4.86
C ARG A 638 12.15 -17.37 4.46
N ILE A 639 12.07 -17.69 3.18
CA ILE A 639 11.22 -18.76 2.65
C ILE A 639 12.15 -19.84 2.09
N ASP A 640 12.01 -21.06 2.61
CA ASP A 640 12.86 -22.19 2.30
C ASP A 640 12.31 -23.03 1.15
N PHE A 641 13.13 -23.27 0.12
CA PHE A 641 12.81 -24.13 -1.02
C PHE A 641 13.78 -25.31 -1.16
N GLY A 642 14.47 -25.69 -0.07
CA GLY A 642 15.51 -26.70 -0.01
C GLY A 642 16.90 -26.07 -0.10
N GLU A 643 17.61 -26.31 -1.20
CA GLU A 643 18.98 -25.81 -1.38
C GLU A 643 19.05 -24.28 -1.53
N ILE A 644 17.93 -23.67 -1.96
CA ILE A 644 17.80 -22.24 -2.22
C ILE A 644 16.71 -21.65 -1.33
N ASN A 645 16.96 -20.45 -0.83
CA ASN A 645 16.08 -19.70 0.04
C ASN A 645 15.80 -18.34 -0.59
N LEU A 646 14.54 -17.91 -0.54
CA LEU A 646 14.18 -16.52 -0.79
C LEU A 646 14.32 -15.74 0.51
N VAL A 647 15.28 -14.82 0.55
CA VAL A 647 15.59 -14.03 1.75
C VAL A 647 15.29 -12.57 1.54
N THR A 648 14.71 -11.95 2.58
CA THR A 648 14.61 -10.50 2.69
C THR A 648 15.64 -10.02 3.70
N LEU A 649 16.49 -9.12 3.23
CA LEU A 649 17.67 -8.63 3.92
C LEU A 649 17.50 -7.13 4.16
N GLU A 650 17.73 -6.65 5.38
CA GLU A 650 17.78 -5.22 5.70
C GLU A 650 19.22 -4.78 5.89
N LEU A 651 19.56 -3.58 5.43
CA LEU A 651 20.91 -3.03 5.58
C LEU A 651 21.22 -2.77 7.07
N ALA A 652 22.30 -3.36 7.58
CA ALA A 652 22.75 -3.18 8.97
C ALA A 652 23.43 -1.81 9.18
N LYS A 653 22.65 -0.73 9.13
CA LYS A 653 23.15 0.67 9.08
C LYS A 653 24.09 1.00 10.23
N GLU A 654 23.68 0.68 11.46
CA GLU A 654 24.40 1.00 12.68
C GLU A 654 25.75 0.27 12.70
N TRP A 655 25.76 -1.00 12.31
CA TRP A 655 26.99 -1.79 12.23
C TRP A 655 27.95 -1.23 11.17
N ILE A 656 27.45 -0.91 9.97
CA ILE A 656 28.28 -0.35 8.89
C ILE A 656 28.86 1.00 9.31
N LEU A 657 28.04 1.87 9.90
CA LEU A 657 28.48 3.17 10.39
C LEU A 657 29.60 3.03 11.43
N GLN A 658 29.44 2.12 12.39
CA GLN A 658 30.41 1.90 13.46
C GLN A 658 31.70 1.22 12.99
N ASN A 659 31.62 0.26 12.05
CA ASN A 659 32.75 -0.61 11.71
C ASN A 659 33.43 -0.27 10.37
N LYS A 660 32.71 0.36 9.44
CA LYS A 660 33.18 0.69 8.08
C LYS A 660 33.16 2.19 7.80
N GLY A 661 32.44 2.97 8.62
CA GLY A 661 32.36 4.41 8.51
C GLY A 661 31.28 4.92 7.55
N GLU A 662 31.10 6.23 7.57
CA GLU A 662 30.00 6.93 6.86
C GLU A 662 30.04 6.74 5.34
N GLN A 663 31.23 6.73 4.73
CA GLN A 663 31.38 6.61 3.27
C GLN A 663 30.86 5.27 2.74
N GLU A 664 31.14 4.17 3.45
CA GLU A 664 30.64 2.85 3.07
C GLU A 664 29.12 2.75 3.28
N LEU A 665 28.58 3.37 4.33
CA LEU A 665 27.14 3.46 4.54
C LEU A 665 26.46 4.21 3.40
N ILE A 666 26.98 5.38 3.02
CA ILE A 666 26.44 6.19 1.91
C ILE A 666 26.41 5.37 0.61
N LYS A 667 27.51 4.67 0.30
CA LYS A 667 27.59 3.81 -0.88
C LYS A 667 26.50 2.72 -0.89
N ASN A 668 26.31 2.01 0.22
CA ASN A 668 25.28 0.97 0.31
C ASN A 668 23.85 1.56 0.23
N LEU A 669 23.63 2.75 0.80
CA LEU A 669 22.36 3.45 0.70
C LEU A 669 22.07 3.93 -0.73
N MET A 670 23.08 4.41 -1.45
CA MET A 670 22.95 4.78 -2.87
C MET A 670 22.54 3.58 -3.73
N ASP A 671 23.09 2.40 -3.47
CA ASP A 671 22.72 1.16 -4.17
C ASP A 671 21.25 0.74 -3.90
N LEU A 672 20.67 1.19 -2.79
CA LEU A 672 19.26 1.02 -2.42
C LEU A 672 18.37 2.21 -2.83
N GLY A 673 18.91 3.18 -3.58
CA GLY A 673 18.17 4.35 -4.06
C GLY A 673 16.99 3.97 -4.95
N ASN A 674 15.81 4.53 -4.65
CA ASN A 674 14.55 4.19 -5.32
C ASN A 674 14.09 5.23 -6.35
N LYS A 675 14.88 6.29 -6.57
CA LYS A 675 14.54 7.43 -7.43
C LYS A 675 13.25 8.09 -6.98
N THR A 676 13.23 8.53 -5.71
CA THR A 676 12.08 9.15 -5.06
C THR A 676 12.41 10.58 -4.61
N ASN A 677 11.39 11.44 -4.52
CA ASN A 677 11.54 12.81 -4.05
C ASN A 677 10.33 13.25 -3.23
N VAL A 678 10.37 12.99 -1.91
CA VAL A 678 9.24 13.27 -1.02
C VAL A 678 8.87 14.76 -0.99
N ALA A 679 9.80 15.66 -1.29
CA ALA A 679 9.53 17.10 -1.40
C ALA A 679 8.52 17.41 -2.53
N ILE A 680 8.67 16.75 -3.68
CA ILE A 680 7.71 16.86 -4.80
C ILE A 680 6.34 16.34 -4.36
N ALA A 681 6.28 15.17 -3.72
CA ALA A 681 5.01 14.60 -3.26
C ALA A 681 4.31 15.45 -2.18
N ALA A 682 5.08 16.02 -1.26
CA ALA A 682 4.60 16.97 -0.26
C ALA A 682 4.04 18.24 -0.90
N ALA A 683 4.72 18.80 -1.90
CA ALA A 683 4.21 19.97 -2.64
C ALA A 683 2.93 19.66 -3.43
N VAL A 684 2.83 18.51 -4.10
CA VAL A 684 1.59 18.09 -4.80
C VAL A 684 0.40 18.02 -3.83
N THR A 685 0.59 17.38 -2.67
CA THR A 685 -0.49 17.27 -1.67
C THR A 685 -0.83 18.61 -1.02
N ALA A 686 0.17 19.47 -0.77
CA ALA A 686 -0.03 20.83 -0.29
C ALA A 686 -0.83 21.69 -1.28
N HIS A 687 -0.45 21.70 -2.56
CA HIS A 687 -1.22 22.35 -3.62
C HIS A 687 -2.65 21.82 -3.72
N SER A 688 -2.84 20.52 -3.56
CA SER A 688 -4.16 19.89 -3.53
C SER A 688 -5.02 20.40 -2.37
N ARG A 689 -4.45 20.49 -1.16
CA ARG A 689 -5.14 21.04 0.01
C ARG A 689 -5.48 22.52 -0.16
N MET A 690 -4.58 23.32 -0.73
CA MET A 690 -4.87 24.73 -1.03
C MET A 690 -6.05 24.88 -2.00
N ILE A 691 -6.14 24.02 -3.03
CA ILE A 691 -7.26 24.03 -3.98
C ILE A 691 -8.59 23.73 -3.28
N ILE A 692 -8.71 22.59 -2.58
CA ILE A 692 -9.97 22.22 -1.91
C ILE A 692 -10.34 23.20 -0.79
N ASN A 693 -9.36 23.70 -0.03
CA ASN A 693 -9.61 24.68 1.02
C ASN A 693 -10.03 26.04 0.45
N SER A 694 -9.60 26.41 -0.76
CA SER A 694 -10.10 27.62 -1.44
C SER A 694 -11.61 27.54 -1.70
N PHE A 695 -12.12 26.37 -2.11
CA PHE A 695 -13.56 26.17 -2.26
C PHE A 695 -14.31 26.18 -0.92
N LYS A 696 -13.72 25.61 0.14
CA LYS A 696 -14.29 25.67 1.50
C LYS A 696 -14.37 27.11 1.99
N LEU A 697 -13.31 27.90 1.83
CA LEU A 697 -13.27 29.31 2.20
C LEU A 697 -14.31 30.12 1.43
N LEU A 698 -14.39 29.92 0.11
CA LEU A 698 -15.43 30.53 -0.73
C LEU A 698 -16.84 30.18 -0.24
N ALA A 699 -17.11 28.93 0.12
CA ALA A 699 -18.41 28.51 0.63
C ALA A 699 -18.77 29.26 1.92
N LEU A 700 -17.81 29.44 2.84
CA LEU A 700 -18.02 30.19 4.08
C LEU A 700 -18.24 31.69 3.80
N ASP A 701 -17.50 32.28 2.86
CA ASP A 701 -17.67 33.67 2.45
C ASP A 701 -19.06 33.93 1.84
N LEU A 702 -19.64 32.92 1.19
CA LEU A 702 -21.02 32.95 0.68
C LEU A 702 -22.08 32.66 1.75
N GLY A 703 -21.68 32.45 3.01
CA GLY A 703 -22.58 32.12 4.11
C GLY A 703 -23.13 30.69 4.07
N LEU A 704 -22.52 29.79 3.28
CA LEU A 704 -22.91 28.39 3.21
C LEU A 704 -22.36 27.58 4.38
N GLN A 705 -23.04 26.50 4.71
CA GLN A 705 -22.59 25.54 5.71
C GLN A 705 -21.87 24.38 5.05
N ILE A 706 -20.68 24.09 5.55
CA ILE A 706 -19.92 22.89 5.18
C ILE A 706 -20.38 21.73 6.07
N TYR A 707 -20.66 20.57 5.47
CA TYR A 707 -21.04 19.36 6.18
C TYR A 707 -19.92 18.34 6.23
N TYR A 708 -19.30 18.12 5.08
CA TYR A 708 -18.29 17.08 4.90
C TYR A 708 -17.31 17.49 3.81
N SER A 709 -16.07 17.05 3.94
CA SER A 709 -15.10 17.08 2.88
C SER A 709 -14.16 15.89 3.02
N ASP A 710 -13.93 15.18 1.92
CA ASP A 710 -12.94 14.11 1.82
C ASP A 710 -12.05 14.38 0.63
N THR A 711 -10.81 14.80 0.92
CA THR A 711 -9.72 14.97 -0.04
C THR A 711 -10.00 15.97 -1.16
N ASP A 712 -10.81 15.58 -2.14
CA ASP A 712 -11.21 16.33 -3.32
C ASP A 712 -12.71 16.65 -3.38
N SER A 713 -13.48 16.17 -2.41
CA SER A 713 -14.93 16.37 -2.35
C SER A 713 -15.37 17.36 -1.26
N LEU A 714 -16.52 18.00 -1.48
CA LEU A 714 -17.12 19.00 -0.58
C LEU A 714 -18.65 18.90 -0.59
N VAL A 715 -19.27 18.86 0.59
CA VAL A 715 -20.73 18.80 0.79
C VAL A 715 -21.24 20.07 1.46
N LEU A 716 -22.20 20.74 0.82
CA LEU A 716 -22.75 22.03 1.22
C LEU A 716 -24.30 22.00 1.30
N ASN A 717 -24.90 22.97 1.98
CA ASN A 717 -26.36 23.24 1.95
C ASN A 717 -26.79 24.21 0.83
N GLY A 718 -25.89 24.60 -0.07
CA GLY A 718 -26.21 25.53 -1.15
C GLY A 718 -25.25 25.42 -2.32
N THR A 719 -25.57 26.14 -3.40
CA THR A 719 -24.80 26.10 -4.63
C THR A 719 -23.58 27.00 -4.59
N LEU A 720 -22.44 26.52 -5.10
CA LEU A 720 -21.31 27.38 -5.45
C LEU A 720 -21.63 28.20 -6.71
N PRO A 721 -20.91 29.31 -6.99
CA PRO A 721 -21.10 30.08 -8.22
C PRO A 721 -20.90 29.21 -9.48
N GLU A 722 -21.70 29.43 -10.53
CA GLU A 722 -21.68 28.58 -11.74
C GLU A 722 -20.28 28.42 -12.37
N GLU A 723 -19.43 29.45 -12.30
CA GLU A 723 -18.06 29.41 -12.81
C GLU A 723 -17.19 28.38 -12.10
N GLN A 724 -17.49 28.07 -10.85
CA GLN A 724 -16.78 27.09 -10.02
C GLN A 724 -17.37 25.68 -10.10
N GLN A 725 -18.54 25.52 -10.77
CA GLN A 725 -19.20 24.22 -10.95
C GLN A 725 -18.71 23.46 -12.20
N LYS A 726 -17.99 24.13 -13.10
CA LYS A 726 -17.46 23.57 -14.36
C LYS A 726 -16.01 23.14 -14.17
#